data_AF-A0A816SG93-F1
#
_entry.id   AF-A0A816SG93-F1
#
_cell.length_a   1.000
_cell.length_b   1.000
_cell.length_c   1.000
_cell.angle_alpha   90.00
_cell.angle_beta   90.00
_cell.angle_gamma   90.00
#
_symmetry.space_group_name_H-M   'P 1'
#
loop_
_entity.id
_entity.type
_entity.pdbx_description
1 polymer ?
#
loop_
_entity_poly.entity_id
_entity_poly.type
_entity_poly.pdbx_seq_one_letter_code
_entity_poly.pdbx_strand_id
1 'polypeptide(L)'
;MVEVNFVGLWFLYAGIVFIFVVSFSISQRWNSKRLFHGICIAFSLCILYLPWYLKWYSPWPLANVHVLFLSSITSLLYALKFLDWGFTRDWNELRAIPVKQVAIDCSSYYQWKSTVEKQLILNIKDIYRNNMMMLFRAFLQFMTLRILIRATPESWLALPLTSIAPSIWPIRYLLLSFILYISIGLVTNTIFGVGGLIWGLPMSATFPAFPFTSCSIREFWSYRWNVFIKQLLHRTSFILLPHWLGMSQTMSNTVRGLMSFVLSGIFHELFFTMSTDRWSFLEDLANEIFYDILEYFDMYHIYKGFFNLNKRFENLIINSNFLHQTNISMIPKNDLEDFHINVIIPNRHRINSLRLSNPFVTPIIFSSPRILLQFIHLKQLVLDNIQMKYLRKIFDCLMHSPLPKLYSLSISIIDCIESSDILFVDLFNLSTLKYCKLKYETKTYELSSFLNVIKSNSSPIEYLIINGRFPFIALNNLLCCLPQLHYLSINCLADSVGYIGKNKLCPIQLNYLKYVSIKLDCIRFYQVEEIFKNFFHYIHTLRLTTRNDENYLNAKQWEELIISYMPCLRIFDINHTNSVIYDASRYQNLINGFNSSFWIEKKWLFTYQHDWSKSYGNLLFYSTDPYRRKDYKFLWDGDAKECSHIQESNLNSIQHILIYSYEIKNNDLIYLPNITQITIKHYPQKPNGSITTSLDSMIQLKQLKKLIIQCHNFPFEELIKLLSFTLNLHTLKLKLISLNENNIRLIQQSENFQYVSKTNQVKHLDLFQLCEFNQIELIINLFPQLEYLKTGINYKEIQLITRYLLSKTSNKAQHLFFLRISGIPKIFLKKLNVLIKSESLLHDYCIRFINRDLFLWW
;
A
#
# COMPACT_ATOMS: atom_id res chain seq x y z
N MET A 1 -21.94 -39.86 -17.89
CA MET A 1 -22.03 -39.83 -16.40
C MET A 1 -23.16 -38.96 -15.87
N VAL A 2 -23.29 -37.68 -16.25
CA VAL A 2 -24.37 -36.80 -15.74
C VAL A 2 -25.78 -37.35 -16.03
N GLU A 3 -26.02 -37.93 -17.21
CA GLU A 3 -27.31 -38.55 -17.56
C GLU A 3 -27.65 -39.79 -16.70
N VAL A 4 -26.66 -40.63 -16.40
CA VAL A 4 -26.82 -41.81 -15.52
C VAL A 4 -27.19 -41.37 -14.10
N ASN A 5 -26.61 -40.26 -13.63
CA ASN A 5 -26.88 -39.69 -12.31
C ASN A 5 -28.31 -39.11 -12.20
N PHE A 6 -28.83 -38.48 -13.26
CA PHE A 6 -30.22 -37.99 -13.27
C PHE A 6 -31.23 -39.13 -13.24
N VAL A 7 -31.00 -40.19 -14.03
CA VAL A 7 -31.89 -41.37 -14.05
C VAL A 7 -31.94 -42.03 -12.68
N GLY A 8 -30.78 -42.22 -12.03
CA GLY A 8 -30.71 -42.77 -10.66
C GLY A 8 -31.46 -41.91 -9.63
N LEU A 9 -31.35 -40.58 -9.72
CA LEU A 9 -32.08 -39.66 -8.86
C LEU A 9 -33.61 -39.79 -9.06
N TRP A 10 -34.08 -39.89 -10.30
CA TRP A 10 -35.51 -40.07 -10.59
C TRP A 10 -36.05 -41.41 -10.10
N PHE A 11 -35.29 -42.50 -10.20
CA PHE A 11 -35.66 -43.79 -9.61
C PHE A 11 -35.81 -43.69 -8.09
N LEU A 12 -34.92 -42.94 -7.43
CA LEU A 12 -34.99 -42.75 -5.99
C LEU A 12 -36.23 -41.95 -5.58
N TYR A 13 -36.58 -40.87 -6.29
CA TYR A 13 -37.84 -40.16 -6.06
C TYR A 13 -39.07 -41.03 -6.34
N ALA A 14 -39.06 -41.82 -7.43
CA ALA A 14 -40.13 -42.75 -7.73
C ALA A 14 -40.31 -43.80 -6.62
N GLY A 15 -39.20 -44.30 -6.06
CA GLY A 15 -39.20 -45.18 -4.89
C GLY A 15 -39.85 -44.53 -3.68
N ILE A 16 -39.48 -43.28 -3.36
CA ILE A 16 -40.08 -42.55 -2.24
C ILE A 16 -41.59 -42.34 -2.44
N VAL A 17 -42.00 -41.95 -3.65
CA VAL A 17 -43.43 -41.81 -4.00
C VAL A 17 -44.17 -43.14 -3.84
N PHE A 18 -43.58 -44.25 -4.28
CA PHE A 18 -44.17 -45.57 -4.11
C PHE A 18 -44.38 -45.94 -2.64
N ILE A 19 -43.37 -45.74 -1.79
CA ILE A 19 -43.49 -46.03 -0.35
C ILE A 19 -44.54 -45.10 0.29
N PHE A 20 -44.62 -43.83 -0.14
CA PHE A 20 -45.67 -42.92 0.31
C PHE A 20 -47.08 -43.44 -0.06
N VAL A 21 -47.30 -43.90 -1.28
CA VAL A 21 -48.59 -44.47 -1.74
C VAL A 21 -48.98 -45.72 -0.94
N VAL A 22 -48.01 -46.60 -0.65
CA VAL A 22 -48.24 -47.78 0.21
C VAL A 22 -48.62 -47.34 1.63
N SER A 23 -47.90 -46.38 2.19
CA SER A 23 -48.16 -45.83 3.52
C SER A 23 -49.55 -45.17 3.60
N PHE A 24 -49.94 -44.45 2.55
CA PHE A 24 -51.28 -43.89 2.41
C PHE A 24 -52.36 -44.99 2.40
N SER A 25 -52.15 -46.08 1.65
CA SER A 25 -53.07 -47.21 1.59
C SER A 25 -53.27 -47.88 2.96
N ILE A 26 -52.19 -47.98 3.75
CA ILE A 26 -52.24 -48.48 5.13
C ILE A 26 -53.08 -47.53 5.99
N SER A 27 -52.87 -46.22 5.87
CA SER A 27 -53.64 -45.22 6.62
C SER A 27 -55.14 -45.22 6.26
N GLN A 28 -55.49 -45.44 4.99
CA GLN A 28 -56.87 -45.63 4.54
C GLN A 28 -57.50 -46.89 5.15
N ARG A 29 -56.78 -48.02 5.13
CA ARG A 29 -57.25 -49.30 5.67
C ARG A 29 -57.50 -49.23 7.18
N TRP A 30 -56.65 -48.50 7.89
CA TRP A 30 -56.77 -48.31 9.35
C TRP A 30 -57.65 -47.11 9.72
N ASN A 31 -58.20 -46.40 8.72
CA ASN A 31 -59.03 -45.22 8.88
C ASN A 31 -58.45 -44.18 9.86
N SER A 32 -57.13 -43.95 9.81
CA SER A 32 -56.43 -43.12 10.79
C SER A 32 -55.85 -41.87 10.13
N LYS A 33 -56.54 -40.74 10.30
CA LYS A 33 -56.06 -39.39 9.91
C LYS A 33 -54.72 -39.05 10.56
N ARG A 34 -54.56 -39.39 11.85
CA ARG A 34 -53.32 -39.13 12.60
C ARG A 34 -52.13 -39.91 12.00
N LEU A 35 -52.35 -41.17 11.63
CA LEU A 35 -51.32 -41.97 10.97
C LEU A 35 -50.91 -41.35 9.62
N PHE A 36 -51.89 -40.91 8.84
CA PHE A 36 -51.62 -40.24 7.56
C PHE A 36 -50.82 -38.93 7.72
N HIS A 37 -51.19 -38.07 8.68
CA HIS A 37 -50.43 -36.86 8.97
C HIS A 37 -48.97 -37.18 9.36
N GLY A 38 -48.78 -38.20 10.21
CA GLY A 38 -47.45 -38.65 10.63
C GLY A 38 -46.61 -39.13 9.44
N ILE A 39 -47.23 -39.88 8.51
CA ILE A 39 -46.60 -40.30 7.25
C ILE A 39 -46.20 -39.07 6.43
N CYS A 40 -47.10 -38.10 6.20
CA CYS A 40 -46.77 -36.90 5.42
C CYS A 40 -45.60 -36.12 6.01
N ILE A 41 -45.55 -35.90 7.33
CA ILE A 41 -44.44 -35.20 7.99
C ILE A 41 -43.13 -35.98 7.83
N ALA A 42 -43.15 -37.29 8.10
CA ALA A 42 -41.96 -38.13 8.01
C ALA A 42 -41.38 -38.13 6.59
N PHE A 43 -42.23 -38.30 5.57
CA PHE A 43 -41.80 -38.28 4.18
C PHE A 43 -41.29 -36.92 3.72
N SER A 44 -41.89 -35.82 4.18
CA SER A 44 -41.37 -34.47 3.89
C SER A 44 -39.99 -34.23 4.49
N LEU A 45 -39.75 -34.66 5.74
CA LEU A 45 -38.44 -34.56 6.37
C LEU A 45 -37.39 -35.46 5.70
N CYS A 46 -37.75 -36.72 5.40
CA CYS A 46 -36.86 -37.66 4.70
C CYS A 46 -36.46 -37.14 3.32
N ILE A 47 -37.41 -36.57 2.57
CA ILE A 47 -37.11 -35.98 1.26
C ILE A 47 -36.22 -34.74 1.41
N LEU A 48 -36.47 -33.85 2.36
CA LEU A 48 -35.61 -32.67 2.56
C LEU A 48 -34.18 -33.02 2.98
N TYR A 49 -34.00 -34.17 3.64
CA TYR A 49 -32.68 -34.67 4.02
C TYR A 49 -31.91 -35.31 2.86
N LEU A 50 -32.61 -35.74 1.81
CA LEU A 50 -32.01 -36.47 0.69
C LEU A 50 -30.88 -35.71 -0.05
N PRO A 51 -31.00 -34.41 -0.38
CA PRO A 51 -29.90 -33.67 -1.00
C PRO A 51 -28.69 -33.56 -0.08
N TRP A 52 -28.92 -33.38 1.23
CA TRP A 52 -27.83 -33.33 2.20
C TRP A 52 -27.12 -34.69 2.29
N TYR A 53 -27.87 -35.78 2.33
CA TYR A 53 -27.32 -37.14 2.30
C TYR A 53 -26.51 -37.40 1.01
N LEU A 54 -27.05 -37.02 -0.15
CA LEU A 54 -26.36 -37.16 -1.44
C LEU A 54 -25.07 -36.32 -1.53
N LYS A 55 -25.00 -35.16 -0.84
CA LYS A 55 -23.79 -34.32 -0.79
C LYS A 55 -22.64 -35.01 -0.05
N TRP A 56 -22.94 -35.67 1.06
CA TRP A 56 -21.90 -36.16 1.98
C TRP A 56 -21.56 -37.64 1.81
N TYR A 57 -22.53 -38.46 1.41
CA TYR A 57 -22.40 -39.92 1.48
C TYR A 57 -22.49 -40.64 0.13
N SER A 58 -22.71 -39.92 -0.97
CA SER A 58 -22.75 -40.57 -2.30
C SER A 58 -21.33 -40.82 -2.83
N PRO A 59 -20.91 -42.09 -3.07
CA PRO A 59 -19.64 -42.40 -3.73
C PRO A 59 -19.66 -42.10 -5.24
N TRP A 60 -20.81 -41.72 -5.80
CA TRP A 60 -20.97 -41.34 -7.20
C TRP A 60 -20.52 -39.90 -7.43
N PRO A 61 -20.14 -39.49 -8.66
CA PRO A 61 -19.88 -38.09 -9.03
C PRO A 61 -21.19 -37.26 -9.12
N LEU A 62 -22.10 -37.48 -8.16
CA LEU A 62 -23.30 -36.71 -7.87
C LEU A 62 -22.99 -35.39 -7.16
N ALA A 63 -21.71 -35.12 -6.85
CA ALA A 63 -21.19 -33.79 -6.52
C ALA A 63 -21.24 -32.81 -7.71
N ASN A 64 -21.87 -33.18 -8.84
CA ASN A 64 -22.26 -32.21 -9.85
C ASN A 64 -23.33 -31.30 -9.25
N VAL A 65 -22.96 -30.03 -9.08
CA VAL A 65 -23.77 -28.95 -8.50
C VAL A 65 -25.18 -28.90 -9.09
N HIS A 66 -25.30 -29.15 -10.39
CA HIS A 66 -26.61 -29.11 -11.06
C HIS A 66 -27.53 -30.23 -10.60
N VAL A 67 -27.01 -31.41 -10.27
CA VAL A 67 -27.82 -32.54 -9.78
C VAL A 67 -28.19 -32.32 -8.32
N LEU A 68 -27.28 -31.79 -7.51
CA LEU A 68 -27.57 -31.43 -6.12
C LEU A 68 -28.61 -30.31 -6.03
N PHE A 69 -28.50 -29.31 -6.91
CA PHE A 69 -29.45 -28.21 -7.03
C PHE A 69 -30.83 -28.69 -7.48
N LEU A 70 -30.90 -29.48 -8.56
CA LEU A 70 -32.16 -30.04 -9.01
C LEU A 70 -32.78 -30.95 -7.95
N SER A 71 -31.96 -31.76 -7.26
CA SER A 71 -32.43 -32.60 -6.16
C SER A 71 -32.96 -31.76 -5.00
N SER A 72 -32.29 -30.67 -4.62
CA SER A 72 -32.75 -29.80 -3.53
C SER A 72 -34.10 -29.15 -3.84
N ILE A 73 -34.27 -28.65 -5.06
CA ILE A 73 -35.55 -28.11 -5.52
C ILE A 73 -36.63 -29.20 -5.56
N THR A 74 -36.33 -30.34 -6.18
CA THR A 74 -37.28 -31.45 -6.32
C THR A 74 -37.69 -31.98 -4.94
N SER A 75 -36.76 -32.06 -4.00
CA SER A 75 -37.01 -32.44 -2.61
C SER A 75 -37.95 -31.47 -1.92
N LEU A 76 -37.66 -30.17 -2.00
CA LEU A 76 -38.53 -29.14 -1.42
C LEU A 76 -39.96 -29.23 -2.00
N LEU A 77 -40.09 -29.44 -3.31
CA LEU A 77 -41.38 -29.55 -3.98
C LEU A 77 -42.20 -30.76 -3.51
N TYR A 78 -41.60 -31.95 -3.43
CA TYR A 78 -42.30 -33.13 -2.93
C TYR A 78 -42.62 -33.03 -1.44
N ALA A 79 -41.73 -32.43 -0.64
CA ALA A 79 -41.98 -32.21 0.78
C ALA A 79 -43.19 -31.29 0.99
N LEU A 80 -43.30 -30.21 0.23
CA LEU A 80 -44.47 -29.33 0.26
C LEU A 80 -45.74 -30.05 -0.23
N LYS A 81 -45.65 -30.92 -1.24
CA LYS A 81 -46.79 -31.71 -1.73
C LYS A 81 -47.36 -32.65 -0.68
N PHE A 82 -46.49 -33.38 0.01
CA PHE A 82 -46.92 -34.32 1.04
C PHE A 82 -47.55 -33.59 2.22
N LEU A 83 -47.02 -32.42 2.60
CA LEU A 83 -47.64 -31.57 3.60
C LEU A 83 -48.99 -31.02 3.12
N ASP A 84 -49.10 -30.57 1.88
CA ASP A 84 -50.38 -30.13 1.30
C ASP A 84 -51.41 -31.26 1.39
N TRP A 85 -51.07 -32.45 0.91
CA TRP A 85 -51.93 -33.63 1.01
C TRP A 85 -52.32 -33.99 2.44
N GLY A 86 -51.37 -33.92 3.37
CA GLY A 86 -51.61 -34.23 4.77
C GLY A 86 -52.57 -33.26 5.46
N PHE A 87 -52.48 -31.96 5.14
CA PHE A 87 -53.04 -30.93 6.00
C PHE A 87 -54.09 -30.03 5.35
N THR A 88 -54.19 -29.98 4.02
CA THR A 88 -55.15 -29.08 3.34
C THR A 88 -56.45 -29.74 2.91
N ARG A 89 -56.51 -31.08 2.88
CA ARG A 89 -57.67 -31.84 2.40
C ARG A 89 -58.42 -32.51 3.54
N ASP A 90 -59.74 -32.62 3.41
CA ASP A 90 -60.55 -33.39 4.35
C ASP A 90 -60.17 -34.88 4.24
N TRP A 91 -60.04 -35.54 5.40
CA TRP A 91 -59.71 -36.95 5.47
C TRP A 91 -60.80 -37.83 4.84
N ASN A 92 -62.07 -37.42 4.95
CA ASN A 92 -63.17 -38.17 4.36
C ASN A 92 -63.10 -38.17 2.84
N GLU A 93 -62.69 -37.04 2.25
CA GLU A 93 -62.46 -36.92 0.80
C GLU A 93 -61.24 -37.72 0.36
N LEU A 94 -60.12 -37.59 1.08
CA LEU A 94 -58.89 -38.34 0.81
C LEU A 94 -59.10 -39.86 0.87
N ARG A 95 -59.88 -40.34 1.85
CA ARG A 95 -60.18 -41.77 2.01
C ARG A 95 -60.98 -42.34 0.84
N ALA A 96 -61.77 -41.51 0.16
CA ALA A 96 -62.55 -41.92 -1.01
C ALA A 96 -61.70 -42.02 -2.30
N ILE A 97 -60.47 -41.47 -2.31
CA ILE A 97 -59.61 -41.48 -3.49
C ILE A 97 -59.00 -42.87 -3.70
N PRO A 98 -59.17 -43.50 -4.88
CA PRO A 98 -58.52 -44.77 -5.18
C PRO A 98 -57.00 -44.67 -5.11
N VAL A 99 -56.33 -45.66 -4.54
CA VAL A 99 -54.85 -45.71 -4.43
C VAL A 99 -54.16 -45.48 -5.78
N LYS A 100 -54.73 -46.03 -6.87
CA LYS A 100 -54.25 -45.79 -8.23
C LYS A 100 -54.26 -44.30 -8.59
N GLN A 101 -55.32 -43.58 -8.21
CA GLN A 101 -55.42 -42.15 -8.43
C GLN A 101 -54.41 -41.39 -7.55
N VAL A 102 -54.11 -41.86 -6.34
CA VAL A 102 -53.05 -41.27 -5.50
C VAL A 102 -51.67 -41.47 -6.09
N ALA A 103 -51.37 -42.65 -6.63
CA ALA A 103 -50.12 -42.89 -7.35
C ALA A 103 -49.99 -41.99 -8.57
N ILE A 104 -51.08 -41.84 -9.34
CA ILE A 104 -51.15 -40.93 -10.49
C ILE A 104 -51.03 -39.48 -10.02
N ASP A 105 -51.69 -39.05 -8.96
CA ASP A 105 -51.63 -37.68 -8.47
C ASP A 105 -50.27 -37.35 -7.84
N CYS A 106 -49.57 -38.33 -7.26
CA CYS A 106 -48.22 -38.16 -6.76
C CYS A 106 -47.20 -38.10 -7.91
N SER A 107 -47.38 -38.90 -8.97
CA SER A 107 -46.47 -39.01 -10.13
C SER A 107 -46.76 -38.06 -11.29
N SER A 108 -47.98 -37.56 -11.41
CA SER A 108 -48.44 -36.58 -12.39
C SER A 108 -49.05 -35.39 -11.63
N TYR A 109 -48.66 -34.18 -11.99
CA TYR A 109 -49.22 -32.98 -11.34
C TYR A 109 -50.42 -32.46 -12.14
N TYR A 110 -51.59 -33.02 -11.77
CA TYR A 110 -52.97 -32.51 -11.87
C TYR A 110 -53.92 -33.14 -12.90
N GLN A 111 -55.03 -33.72 -12.39
CA GLN A 111 -56.41 -33.44 -12.82
C GLN A 111 -57.43 -34.03 -11.81
N TRP A 112 -58.18 -33.18 -11.07
CA TRP A 112 -59.61 -33.47 -10.85
C TRP A 112 -60.47 -32.24 -10.49
N LYS A 113 -61.74 -32.33 -10.91
CA LYS A 113 -62.78 -31.30 -11.02
C LYS A 113 -63.41 -30.94 -9.66
N SER A 114 -63.59 -29.65 -9.41
CA SER A 114 -64.70 -29.15 -8.59
C SER A 114 -65.55 -28.16 -9.39
N THR A 115 -66.85 -28.17 -9.10
CA THR A 115 -67.98 -27.79 -9.96
C THR A 115 -68.19 -26.29 -10.15
N VAL A 116 -67.17 -25.45 -9.94
CA VAL A 116 -67.20 -23.99 -10.14
C VAL A 116 -66.40 -23.58 -11.40
N GLU A 117 -65.78 -24.54 -12.08
CA GLU A 117 -64.89 -24.34 -13.21
C GLU A 117 -65.62 -24.45 -14.56
N LYS A 118 -66.28 -23.37 -15.00
CA LYS A 118 -66.50 -23.15 -16.44
C LYS A 118 -65.92 -21.83 -16.94
N GLN A 119 -65.73 -20.84 -16.07
CA GLN A 119 -65.02 -19.59 -16.40
C GLN A 119 -63.51 -19.64 -16.10
N LEU A 120 -63.03 -20.47 -15.16
CA LEU A 120 -61.58 -20.65 -14.92
C LEU A 120 -60.90 -21.60 -15.92
N ILE A 121 -61.63 -22.51 -16.57
CA ILE A 121 -61.07 -23.50 -17.50
C ILE A 121 -60.42 -22.85 -18.74
N LEU A 122 -60.93 -21.70 -19.18
CA LEU A 122 -60.31 -20.92 -20.27
C LEU A 122 -58.93 -20.40 -19.85
N ASN A 123 -58.77 -19.92 -18.62
CA ASN A 123 -57.47 -19.47 -18.10
C ASN A 123 -56.51 -20.63 -17.76
N ILE A 124 -57.00 -21.78 -17.29
CA ILE A 124 -56.12 -22.91 -16.91
C ILE A 124 -55.54 -23.62 -18.14
N LYS A 125 -56.32 -23.75 -19.23
CA LYS A 125 -55.78 -24.26 -20.51
C LYS A 125 -54.65 -23.35 -21.02
N ASP A 126 -54.80 -22.04 -20.87
CA ASP A 126 -53.78 -21.07 -21.26
C ASP A 126 -52.56 -21.13 -20.34
N ILE A 127 -52.72 -21.32 -19.03
CA ILE A 127 -51.62 -21.55 -18.08
C ILE A 127 -50.85 -22.82 -18.44
N TYR A 128 -51.54 -23.94 -18.67
CA TYR A 128 -50.90 -25.20 -19.04
C TYR A 128 -50.19 -25.09 -20.39
N ARG A 129 -50.84 -24.49 -21.38
CA ARG A 129 -50.26 -24.22 -22.69
C ARG A 129 -49.01 -23.36 -22.57
N ASN A 130 -49.04 -22.29 -21.78
CA ASN A 130 -47.91 -21.40 -21.58
C ASN A 130 -46.72 -22.09 -20.88
N ASN A 131 -46.99 -22.87 -19.84
CA ASN A 131 -45.93 -23.59 -19.12
C ASN A 131 -45.35 -24.74 -19.96
N MET A 132 -46.18 -25.46 -20.73
CA MET A 132 -45.72 -26.47 -21.69
C MET A 132 -44.90 -25.83 -22.82
N MET A 133 -45.29 -24.64 -23.29
CA MET A 133 -44.50 -23.87 -24.24
C MET A 133 -43.15 -23.44 -23.65
N MET A 134 -43.08 -23.13 -22.35
CA MET A 134 -41.82 -22.83 -21.66
C MET A 134 -40.92 -24.08 -21.56
N LEU A 135 -41.48 -25.24 -21.23
CA LEU A 135 -40.71 -26.50 -21.25
C LEU A 135 -40.24 -26.88 -22.65
N PHE A 136 -41.07 -26.66 -23.66
CA PHE A 136 -40.69 -26.87 -25.05
C PHE A 136 -39.55 -25.93 -25.47
N ARG A 137 -39.60 -24.65 -25.07
CA ARG A 137 -38.49 -23.69 -25.25
C ARG A 137 -37.23 -24.13 -24.51
N ALA A 138 -37.36 -24.61 -23.28
CA ALA A 138 -36.24 -25.15 -22.51
C ALA A 138 -35.61 -26.35 -23.24
N PHE A 139 -36.42 -27.26 -23.77
CA PHE A 139 -35.94 -28.39 -24.55
C PHE A 139 -35.20 -27.94 -25.82
N LEU A 140 -35.75 -26.97 -26.58
CA LEU A 140 -35.06 -26.38 -27.73
C LEU A 140 -33.73 -25.74 -27.32
N GLN A 141 -33.72 -24.95 -26.23
CA GLN A 141 -32.50 -24.34 -25.70
C GLN A 141 -31.47 -25.37 -25.27
N PHE A 142 -31.88 -26.49 -24.65
CA PHE A 142 -30.99 -27.60 -24.32
C PHE A 142 -30.36 -28.20 -25.58
N MET A 143 -31.15 -28.45 -26.63
CA MET A 143 -30.63 -28.97 -27.89
C MET A 143 -29.67 -27.98 -28.55
N THR A 144 -30.02 -26.69 -28.60
CA THR A 144 -29.13 -25.64 -29.12
C THR A 144 -27.84 -25.54 -28.31
N LEU A 145 -27.91 -25.58 -26.98
CA LEU A 145 -26.75 -25.56 -26.11
C LEU A 145 -25.84 -26.76 -26.34
N ARG A 146 -26.41 -27.96 -26.51
CA ARG A 146 -25.65 -29.17 -26.82
C ARG A 146 -24.95 -29.09 -28.17
N ILE A 147 -25.62 -28.56 -29.18
CA ILE A 147 -25.04 -28.34 -30.51
C ILE A 147 -23.90 -27.32 -30.41
N LEU A 148 -24.13 -26.18 -29.74
CA LEU A 148 -23.12 -25.13 -29.55
C LEU A 148 -21.90 -25.65 -28.80
N ILE A 149 -22.09 -26.34 -27.68
CA ILE A 149 -20.97 -26.89 -26.89
C ILE A 149 -20.19 -27.92 -27.70
N ARG A 150 -20.85 -28.78 -28.48
CA ARG A 150 -20.17 -29.75 -29.36
C ARG A 150 -19.44 -29.09 -30.53
N ALA A 151 -20.01 -28.03 -31.09
CA ALA A 151 -19.42 -27.29 -32.20
C ALA A 151 -18.30 -26.33 -31.75
N THR A 152 -18.28 -25.96 -30.47
CA THR A 152 -17.25 -25.08 -29.89
C THR A 152 -16.01 -25.91 -29.54
N PRO A 153 -14.83 -25.59 -30.08
CA PRO A 153 -13.59 -26.26 -29.70
C PRO A 153 -13.36 -26.18 -28.19
N GLU A 154 -12.91 -27.26 -27.57
CA GLU A 154 -12.69 -27.32 -26.12
C GLU A 154 -11.67 -26.26 -25.64
N SER A 155 -10.70 -25.93 -26.48
CA SER A 155 -9.72 -24.85 -26.25
C SER A 155 -10.36 -23.45 -26.16
N TRP A 156 -11.54 -23.23 -26.74
CA TRP A 156 -12.28 -21.98 -26.63
C TRP A 156 -13.13 -21.90 -25.36
N LEU A 157 -13.41 -23.05 -24.73
CA LEU A 157 -14.15 -23.13 -23.46
C LEU A 157 -13.19 -23.12 -22.26
N ALA A 158 -11.93 -23.52 -22.43
CA ALA A 158 -10.91 -23.53 -21.37
C ALA A 158 -10.26 -22.15 -21.11
N LEU A 159 -9.95 -21.87 -19.84
CA LEU A 159 -9.05 -20.80 -19.39
C LEU A 159 -7.68 -21.42 -19.09
N PRO A 160 -6.52 -20.76 -19.37
CA PRO A 160 -6.34 -19.31 -19.62
C PRO A 160 -6.19 -18.88 -21.11
N LEU A 161 -6.16 -17.55 -21.34
CA LEU A 161 -6.25 -16.85 -22.64
C LEU A 161 -5.06 -17.02 -23.63
N THR A 162 -4.01 -17.76 -23.29
CA THR A 162 -2.70 -17.57 -23.91
C THR A 162 -2.54 -18.16 -25.32
N SER A 163 -3.50 -18.94 -25.83
CA SER A 163 -3.34 -19.68 -27.09
C SER A 163 -4.15 -19.15 -28.28
N ILE A 164 -4.97 -18.10 -28.12
CA ILE A 164 -5.88 -17.61 -29.19
C ILE A 164 -5.56 -16.17 -29.58
N ALA A 165 -5.44 -15.92 -30.90
CA ALA A 165 -5.16 -14.61 -31.46
C ALA A 165 -6.18 -13.53 -30.99
N PRO A 166 -5.73 -12.30 -30.66
CA PRO A 166 -6.61 -11.23 -30.16
C PRO A 166 -7.78 -10.88 -31.07
N SER A 167 -7.64 -11.07 -32.39
CA SER A 167 -8.71 -10.83 -33.37
C SER A 167 -9.92 -11.76 -33.22
N ILE A 168 -9.75 -12.91 -32.56
CA ILE A 168 -10.80 -13.91 -32.37
C ILE A 168 -11.56 -13.69 -31.04
N TRP A 169 -11.01 -12.87 -30.13
CA TRP A 169 -11.61 -12.64 -28.82
C TRP A 169 -13.07 -12.15 -28.86
N PRO A 170 -13.47 -11.19 -29.73
CA PRO A 170 -14.86 -10.74 -29.78
C PRO A 170 -15.82 -11.86 -30.17
N ILE A 171 -15.43 -12.72 -31.11
CA ILE A 171 -16.23 -13.86 -31.58
C ILE A 171 -16.38 -14.89 -30.46
N ARG A 172 -15.30 -15.17 -29.73
CA ARG A 172 -15.30 -16.07 -28.58
C ARG A 172 -16.18 -15.53 -27.45
N TYR A 173 -16.05 -14.24 -27.10
CA TYR A 173 -16.88 -13.62 -26.06
C TYR A 173 -18.35 -13.60 -26.45
N LEU A 174 -18.66 -13.33 -27.72
CA LEU A 174 -20.02 -13.41 -28.25
C LEU A 174 -20.58 -14.84 -28.12
N LEU A 175 -19.79 -15.85 -28.49
CA LEU A 175 -20.16 -17.26 -28.38
C LEU A 175 -20.38 -17.69 -26.92
N LEU A 176 -19.47 -17.34 -26.02
CA LEU A 176 -19.60 -17.62 -24.58
C LEU A 176 -20.82 -16.91 -23.97
N SER A 177 -21.08 -15.66 -24.39
CA SER A 177 -22.28 -14.91 -23.98
C SER A 177 -23.55 -15.60 -24.46
N PHE A 178 -23.54 -16.15 -25.69
CA PHE A 178 -24.66 -16.89 -26.25
C PHE A 178 -24.88 -18.23 -25.53
N ILE A 179 -23.81 -18.97 -25.23
CA ILE A 179 -23.84 -20.21 -24.44
C ILE A 179 -24.39 -19.93 -23.04
N LEU A 180 -23.92 -18.87 -22.38
CA LEU A 180 -24.39 -18.47 -21.06
C LEU A 180 -25.87 -18.07 -21.09
N TYR A 181 -26.28 -17.27 -22.07
CA TYR A 181 -27.67 -16.84 -22.24
C TYR A 181 -28.61 -18.03 -22.46
N ILE A 182 -28.26 -18.95 -23.35
CA ILE A 182 -29.05 -20.15 -23.59
C ILE A 182 -29.09 -21.02 -22.34
N SER A 183 -28.00 -21.09 -21.58
CA SER A 183 -27.95 -21.84 -20.31
C SER A 183 -28.88 -21.23 -19.26
N ILE A 184 -28.89 -19.90 -19.10
CA ILE A 184 -29.80 -19.20 -18.18
C ILE A 184 -31.25 -19.36 -18.66
N GLY A 185 -31.51 -19.21 -19.96
CA GLY A 185 -32.82 -19.44 -20.55
C GLY A 185 -33.31 -20.86 -20.31
N LEU A 186 -32.47 -21.87 -20.53
CA LEU A 186 -32.74 -23.28 -20.28
C LEU A 186 -33.13 -23.51 -18.83
N VAL A 187 -32.27 -23.07 -17.90
CA VAL A 187 -32.49 -23.27 -16.46
C VAL A 187 -33.77 -22.57 -16.02
N THR A 188 -33.97 -21.31 -16.39
CA THR A 188 -35.15 -20.54 -15.98
C THR A 188 -36.44 -21.06 -16.62
N ASN A 189 -36.46 -21.37 -17.92
CA ASN A 189 -37.65 -21.94 -18.57
C ASN A 189 -37.97 -23.36 -18.06
N THR A 190 -36.95 -24.15 -17.69
CA THR A 190 -37.16 -25.45 -17.05
C THR A 190 -37.75 -25.27 -15.66
N ILE A 191 -37.12 -24.45 -14.81
CA ILE A 191 -37.58 -24.23 -13.43
C ILE A 191 -38.97 -23.60 -13.41
N PHE A 192 -39.23 -22.58 -14.24
CA PHE A 192 -40.51 -21.88 -14.27
C PHE A 192 -41.57 -22.65 -15.04
N GLY A 193 -41.22 -23.40 -16.09
CA GLY A 193 -42.16 -24.31 -16.76
C GLY A 193 -42.58 -25.45 -15.85
N VAL A 194 -41.62 -26.11 -15.18
CA VAL A 194 -41.89 -27.17 -14.20
C VAL A 194 -42.63 -26.60 -12.99
N GLY A 195 -42.15 -25.51 -12.41
CA GLY A 195 -42.80 -24.85 -11.26
C GLY A 195 -44.20 -24.33 -11.60
N GLY A 196 -44.40 -23.76 -12.78
CA GLY A 196 -45.70 -23.32 -13.28
C GLY A 196 -46.69 -24.46 -13.47
N LEU A 197 -46.23 -25.62 -13.98
CA LEU A 197 -47.04 -26.84 -14.05
C LEU A 197 -47.34 -27.42 -12.67
N ILE A 198 -46.35 -27.50 -11.79
CA ILE A 198 -46.48 -28.06 -10.44
C ILE A 198 -47.44 -27.23 -9.59
N TRP A 199 -47.35 -25.90 -9.69
CA TRP A 199 -48.15 -25.00 -8.86
C TRP A 199 -49.40 -24.48 -9.57
N GLY A 200 -49.60 -24.71 -10.87
CA GLY A 200 -50.74 -24.15 -11.61
C GLY A 200 -50.74 -22.61 -11.65
N LEU A 201 -49.55 -22.01 -11.65
CA LEU A 201 -49.39 -20.56 -11.73
C LEU A 201 -49.15 -20.12 -13.18
N PRO A 202 -49.74 -19.01 -13.64
CA PRO A 202 -49.36 -18.37 -14.89
C PRO A 202 -47.94 -17.83 -14.76
N MET A 203 -46.95 -18.65 -15.10
CA MET A 203 -45.57 -18.19 -15.20
C MET A 203 -45.37 -17.55 -16.56
N SER A 204 -44.90 -16.32 -16.56
CA SER A 204 -44.37 -15.71 -17.78
C SER A 204 -42.95 -16.21 -18.01
N ALA A 205 -42.62 -16.51 -19.27
CA ALA A 205 -41.23 -16.76 -19.63
C ALA A 205 -40.35 -15.59 -19.18
N THR A 206 -39.22 -15.86 -18.53
CA THR A 206 -38.25 -14.84 -18.10
C THR A 206 -37.82 -13.95 -19.27
N PHE A 207 -37.86 -14.51 -20.48
CA PHE A 207 -37.56 -13.86 -21.76
C PHE A 207 -38.76 -14.02 -22.72
N PRO A 208 -39.71 -13.07 -22.75
CA PRO A 208 -40.81 -13.12 -23.70
C PRO A 208 -40.33 -12.66 -25.08
N ALA A 209 -40.24 -13.62 -26.03
CA ALA A 209 -40.17 -13.50 -27.50
C ALA A 209 -39.17 -12.54 -28.19
N PHE A 210 -38.66 -11.49 -27.55
CA PHE A 210 -37.66 -10.58 -28.09
C PHE A 210 -36.33 -10.76 -27.36
N PRO A 211 -35.21 -11.06 -28.06
CA PRO A 211 -34.02 -11.64 -27.41
C PRO A 211 -33.04 -10.61 -26.85
N PHE A 212 -33.29 -9.31 -27.01
CA PHE A 212 -32.32 -8.28 -26.70
C PHE A 212 -32.96 -7.22 -25.81
N THR A 213 -32.34 -6.99 -24.65
CA THR A 213 -32.59 -5.94 -23.64
C THR A 213 -33.48 -6.34 -22.43
N SER A 214 -32.84 -6.88 -21.39
CA SER A 214 -32.93 -6.16 -20.12
C SER A 214 -31.86 -5.06 -20.19
N CYS A 215 -32.27 -3.80 -20.23
CA CYS A 215 -31.37 -2.65 -20.34
C CYS A 215 -30.51 -2.47 -19.08
N SER A 216 -30.81 -3.19 -17.99
CA SER A 216 -30.00 -3.22 -16.79
C SER A 216 -30.22 -4.48 -15.95
N ILE A 217 -29.23 -4.80 -15.11
CA ILE A 217 -29.34 -5.74 -13.98
C ILE A 217 -30.53 -5.35 -13.10
N ARG A 218 -30.79 -4.05 -12.93
CA ARG A 218 -31.92 -3.54 -12.16
C ARG A 218 -33.26 -4.02 -12.73
N GLU A 219 -33.49 -3.97 -14.04
CA GLU A 219 -34.74 -4.46 -14.66
C GLU A 219 -34.93 -5.98 -14.52
N PHE A 220 -33.84 -6.74 -14.62
CA PHE A 220 -33.87 -8.20 -14.44
C PHE A 220 -34.33 -8.56 -13.02
N TRP A 221 -33.72 -7.93 -12.00
CA TRP A 221 -34.03 -8.20 -10.59
C TRP A 221 -35.33 -7.52 -10.10
N SER A 222 -35.63 -6.31 -10.56
CA SER A 222 -36.74 -5.51 -10.02
C SER A 222 -38.11 -5.86 -10.59
N TYR A 223 -38.19 -6.28 -11.85
CA TYR A 223 -39.47 -6.51 -12.53
C TYR A 223 -39.77 -7.99 -12.73
N ARG A 224 -38.77 -8.80 -13.11
CA ARG A 224 -39.01 -10.18 -13.58
C ARG A 224 -38.86 -11.22 -12.48
N TRP A 225 -37.79 -11.15 -11.71
CA TRP A 225 -37.59 -11.99 -10.50
C TRP A 225 -38.68 -11.72 -9.45
N ASN A 226 -39.06 -10.46 -9.29
CA ASN A 226 -40.10 -10.03 -8.35
C ASN A 226 -41.49 -10.60 -8.67
N VAL A 227 -41.89 -10.80 -9.93
CA VAL A 227 -43.23 -11.34 -10.22
C VAL A 227 -43.36 -12.80 -9.77
N PHE A 228 -42.34 -13.62 -10.03
CA PHE A 228 -42.29 -15.02 -9.60
C PHE A 228 -42.19 -15.15 -8.08
N ILE A 229 -41.20 -14.47 -7.48
CA ILE A 229 -40.98 -14.51 -6.04
C ILE A 229 -42.20 -13.95 -5.30
N LYS A 230 -42.84 -12.89 -5.80
CA LYS A 230 -44.07 -12.34 -5.21
C LYS A 230 -45.22 -13.35 -5.26
N GLN A 231 -45.46 -14.04 -6.38
CA GLN A 231 -46.54 -15.03 -6.47
C GLN A 231 -46.29 -16.24 -5.58
N LEU A 232 -45.06 -16.75 -5.57
CA LEU A 232 -44.66 -17.88 -4.73
C LEU A 232 -44.76 -17.53 -3.24
N LEU A 233 -44.16 -16.40 -2.84
CA LEU A 233 -44.22 -15.91 -1.47
C LEU A 233 -45.65 -15.60 -1.04
N HIS A 234 -46.48 -15.00 -1.91
CA HIS A 234 -47.87 -14.73 -1.59
C HIS A 234 -48.63 -16.04 -1.34
N ARG A 235 -48.48 -17.05 -2.20
CA ARG A 235 -49.18 -18.32 -2.01
C ARG A 235 -48.69 -19.09 -0.78
N THR A 236 -47.38 -19.09 -0.51
CA THR A 236 -46.84 -19.76 0.68
C THR A 236 -47.27 -19.05 1.97
N SER A 237 -47.15 -17.72 2.03
CA SER A 237 -47.42 -16.95 3.25
C SER A 237 -48.89 -16.60 3.48
N PHE A 238 -49.73 -16.48 2.44
CA PHE A 238 -51.14 -16.10 2.59
C PHE A 238 -52.12 -17.27 2.51
N ILE A 239 -51.71 -18.42 1.95
CA ILE A 239 -52.59 -19.57 1.75
C ILE A 239 -52.06 -20.79 2.51
N LEU A 240 -50.86 -21.27 2.18
CA LEU A 240 -50.34 -22.53 2.72
C LEU A 240 -50.02 -22.47 4.22
N LEU A 241 -49.21 -21.49 4.65
CA LEU A 241 -48.80 -21.35 6.07
C LEU A 241 -49.96 -21.04 7.02
N PRO A 242 -50.86 -20.09 6.73
CA PRO A 242 -52.01 -19.82 7.60
C PRO A 242 -52.92 -21.04 7.73
N HIS A 243 -53.10 -21.80 6.64
CA HIS A 243 -53.87 -23.04 6.67
C HIS A 243 -53.18 -24.12 7.50
N TRP A 244 -51.86 -24.29 7.33
CA TRP A 244 -51.06 -25.25 8.11
C TRP A 244 -51.08 -24.96 9.61
N LEU A 245 -51.08 -23.69 10.00
CA LEU A 245 -51.15 -23.27 11.40
C LEU A 245 -52.59 -23.34 11.97
N GLY A 246 -53.59 -23.73 11.18
CA GLY A 246 -55.00 -23.71 11.57
C GLY A 246 -55.57 -22.31 11.77
N MET A 247 -54.90 -21.28 11.24
CA MET A 247 -55.24 -19.86 11.42
C MET A 247 -55.69 -19.19 10.11
N SER A 248 -56.17 -19.96 9.13
CA SER A 248 -56.51 -19.46 7.80
C SER A 248 -57.53 -18.32 7.79
N GLN A 249 -58.42 -18.27 8.79
CA GLN A 249 -59.44 -17.22 8.94
C GLN A 249 -59.07 -16.14 9.97
N THR A 250 -58.17 -16.43 10.91
CA THR A 250 -57.85 -15.55 12.05
C THR A 250 -56.56 -14.74 11.86
N MET A 251 -55.66 -15.19 10.99
CA MET A 251 -54.35 -14.57 10.80
C MET A 251 -54.46 -13.30 9.96
N SER A 252 -54.12 -12.15 10.55
CA SER A 252 -54.21 -10.84 9.89
C SER A 252 -53.25 -10.71 8.70
N ASN A 253 -53.62 -9.87 7.73
CA ASN A 253 -52.80 -9.63 6.54
C ASN A 253 -51.41 -9.10 6.88
N THR A 254 -51.25 -8.40 8.00
CA THR A 254 -49.97 -7.91 8.49
C THR A 254 -49.02 -9.04 8.87
N VAL A 255 -49.52 -10.10 9.53
CA VAL A 255 -48.71 -11.27 9.90
C VAL A 255 -48.36 -12.09 8.65
N ARG A 256 -49.29 -12.23 7.70
CA ARG A 256 -49.01 -12.89 6.41
C ARG A 256 -47.94 -12.13 5.61
N GLY A 257 -48.00 -10.80 5.60
CA GLY A 257 -46.98 -9.93 5.00
C GLY A 257 -45.61 -10.07 5.67
N LEU A 258 -45.56 -10.12 7.00
CA LEU A 258 -44.33 -10.37 7.76
C LEU A 258 -43.72 -11.74 7.41
N MET A 259 -44.55 -12.79 7.31
CA MET A 259 -44.09 -14.12 6.89
C MET A 259 -43.53 -14.11 5.47
N SER A 260 -44.20 -13.42 4.53
CA SER A 260 -43.69 -13.23 3.17
C SER A 260 -42.30 -12.59 3.18
N PHE A 261 -42.08 -11.59 4.04
CA PHE A 261 -40.80 -10.91 4.19
C PHE A 261 -39.71 -11.84 4.73
N VAL A 262 -40.00 -12.59 5.80
CA VAL A 262 -39.05 -13.55 6.39
C VAL A 262 -38.67 -14.64 5.40
N LEU A 263 -39.65 -15.23 4.70
CA LEU A 263 -39.39 -16.23 3.66
C LEU A 263 -38.54 -15.66 2.52
N SER A 264 -38.81 -14.42 2.09
CA SER A 264 -37.99 -13.72 1.10
C SER A 264 -36.53 -13.58 1.55
N GLY A 265 -36.31 -13.21 2.81
CA GLY A 265 -34.98 -13.10 3.42
C GLY A 265 -34.23 -14.43 3.41
N ILE A 266 -34.90 -15.53 3.79
CA ILE A 266 -34.33 -16.88 3.76
C ILE A 266 -33.95 -17.27 2.33
N PHE A 267 -34.82 -17.03 1.35
CA PHE A 267 -34.51 -17.34 -0.05
C PHE A 267 -33.31 -16.54 -0.59
N HIS A 268 -33.18 -15.26 -0.23
CA HIS A 268 -32.05 -14.44 -0.63
C HIS A 268 -30.76 -14.92 0.02
N GLU A 269 -30.77 -15.18 1.32
CA GLU A 269 -29.59 -15.67 2.04
C GLU A 269 -29.14 -17.00 1.45
N LEU A 270 -30.04 -17.96 1.28
CA LEU A 270 -29.72 -19.28 0.73
C LEU A 270 -29.15 -19.19 -0.70
N PHE A 271 -29.65 -18.26 -1.52
CA PHE A 271 -29.10 -18.00 -2.85
C PHE A 271 -27.73 -17.30 -2.79
N PHE A 272 -27.58 -16.35 -1.87
CA PHE A 272 -26.35 -15.59 -1.67
C PHE A 272 -25.23 -16.51 -1.17
N THR A 273 -25.44 -17.27 -0.10
CA THR A 273 -24.49 -18.25 0.43
C THR A 273 -24.08 -19.28 -0.63
N MET A 274 -25.04 -19.76 -1.45
CA MET A 274 -24.73 -20.68 -2.55
C MET A 274 -23.91 -20.03 -3.68
N SER A 275 -24.01 -18.71 -3.87
CA SER A 275 -23.28 -17.96 -4.89
C SER A 275 -21.92 -17.44 -4.43
N THR A 276 -21.76 -17.06 -3.16
CA THR A 276 -20.52 -16.50 -2.60
C THR A 276 -19.49 -17.55 -2.24
N ASP A 277 -19.90 -18.78 -1.91
CA ASP A 277 -18.97 -19.88 -1.59
C ASP A 277 -18.08 -20.33 -2.76
N ARG A 278 -18.20 -19.71 -3.95
CA ARG A 278 -17.46 -20.10 -5.16
C ARG A 278 -16.90 -18.96 -6.01
N TRP A 279 -16.97 -17.70 -5.59
CA TRP A 279 -16.38 -16.60 -6.37
C TRP A 279 -15.19 -15.98 -5.63
N SER A 280 -14.00 -16.28 -6.15
CA SER A 280 -12.66 -15.74 -5.85
C SER A 280 -11.90 -16.29 -4.64
N PHE A 281 -11.29 -17.48 -4.80
CA PHE A 281 -10.06 -17.73 -4.06
C PHE A 281 -8.93 -16.92 -4.71
N LEU A 282 -8.10 -16.29 -3.88
CA LEU A 282 -6.87 -15.63 -4.35
C LEU A 282 -6.01 -16.59 -5.20
N GLU A 283 -6.08 -17.89 -4.89
CA GLU A 283 -5.40 -18.97 -5.62
C GLU A 283 -5.90 -19.20 -7.05
N ASP A 284 -7.08 -18.69 -7.42
CA ASP A 284 -7.63 -18.83 -8.78
C ASP A 284 -7.24 -17.65 -9.68
N LEU A 285 -6.66 -16.58 -9.14
CA LEU A 285 -6.18 -15.44 -9.92
C LEU A 285 -5.08 -15.90 -10.88
N ALA A 286 -5.10 -15.39 -12.12
CA ALA A 286 -4.07 -15.69 -13.10
C ALA A 286 -2.68 -15.17 -12.67
N ASN A 287 -1.61 -15.82 -13.11
CA ASN A 287 -0.24 -15.47 -12.72
C ASN A 287 0.12 -14.03 -13.13
N GLU A 288 -0.43 -13.56 -14.26
CA GLU A 288 -0.24 -12.22 -14.79
C GLU A 288 -0.75 -11.16 -13.81
N ILE A 289 -1.93 -11.38 -13.22
CA ILE A 289 -2.50 -10.47 -12.22
C ILE A 289 -1.61 -10.43 -10.97
N PHE A 290 -1.07 -11.58 -10.58
CA PHE A 290 -0.09 -11.59 -9.49
C PHE A 290 1.17 -10.83 -9.84
N TYR A 291 1.71 -10.96 -11.04
CA TYR A 291 2.89 -10.18 -11.44
C TYR A 291 2.63 -8.67 -11.40
N ASP A 292 1.47 -8.23 -11.88
CA ASP A 292 1.05 -6.82 -11.81
C ASP A 292 0.93 -6.34 -10.36
N ILE A 293 0.37 -7.16 -9.46
CA ILE A 293 0.29 -6.84 -8.02
C ILE A 293 1.68 -6.78 -7.40
N LEU A 294 2.51 -7.80 -7.66
CA LEU A 294 3.84 -7.97 -7.08
C LEU A 294 4.82 -6.87 -7.53
N GLU A 295 4.64 -6.28 -8.72
CA GLU A 295 5.48 -5.16 -9.19
C GLU A 295 5.46 -3.95 -8.23
N TYR A 296 4.38 -3.77 -7.46
CA TYR A 296 4.25 -2.67 -6.48
C TYR A 296 4.92 -2.95 -5.13
N PHE A 297 5.38 -4.18 -4.87
CA PHE A 297 5.95 -4.57 -3.58
C PHE A 297 7.46 -4.77 -3.62
N ASP A 298 8.12 -4.52 -2.49
CA ASP A 298 9.52 -4.89 -2.32
C ASP A 298 9.67 -6.42 -2.30
N MET A 299 10.69 -6.94 -2.99
CA MET A 299 10.90 -8.37 -3.14
C MET A 299 11.05 -9.12 -1.80
N TYR A 300 11.59 -8.47 -0.76
CA TYR A 300 11.67 -9.09 0.57
C TYR A 300 10.28 -9.24 1.22
N HIS A 301 9.38 -8.28 1.04
CA HIS A 301 8.00 -8.40 1.52
C HIS A 301 7.24 -9.50 0.78
N ILE A 302 7.47 -9.62 -0.53
CA ILE A 302 6.92 -10.71 -1.34
C ILE A 302 7.42 -12.05 -0.81
N TYR A 303 8.72 -12.18 -0.62
CA TYR A 303 9.32 -13.39 -0.06
C TYR A 303 8.69 -13.76 1.30
N LYS A 304 8.67 -12.82 2.24
CA LYS A 304 8.17 -13.06 3.59
C LYS A 304 6.67 -13.41 3.62
N GLY A 305 5.87 -12.80 2.74
CA GLY A 305 4.43 -12.99 2.70
C GLY A 305 3.97 -14.20 1.89
N PHE A 306 4.62 -14.48 0.75
CA PHE A 306 4.09 -15.40 -0.26
C PHE A 306 4.94 -16.65 -0.49
N PHE A 307 6.26 -16.60 -0.24
CA PHE A 307 7.16 -17.68 -0.65
C PHE A 307 6.82 -19.04 -0.02
N ASN A 308 6.45 -19.04 1.26
CA ASN A 308 6.13 -20.25 2.02
C ASN A 308 4.64 -20.63 2.01
N LEU A 309 3.79 -19.96 1.21
CA LEU A 309 2.36 -20.28 1.17
C LEU A 309 2.09 -21.61 0.47
N ASN A 310 2.61 -21.76 -0.75
CA ASN A 310 2.51 -23.00 -1.53
C ASN A 310 3.52 -22.97 -2.69
N LYS A 311 3.71 -24.12 -3.35
CA LYS A 311 4.63 -24.26 -4.49
C LYS A 311 4.33 -23.33 -5.66
N ARG A 312 3.07 -22.90 -5.83
CA ARG A 312 2.71 -21.98 -6.92
C ARG A 312 3.33 -20.60 -6.65
N PHE A 313 3.17 -20.05 -5.44
CA PHE A 313 3.78 -18.77 -5.08
C PHE A 313 5.30 -18.83 -5.04
N GLU A 314 5.89 -19.93 -4.57
CA GLU A 314 7.33 -20.17 -4.68
C GLU A 314 7.81 -20.07 -6.14
N ASN A 315 7.13 -20.76 -7.06
CA ASN A 315 7.42 -20.70 -8.49
C ASN A 315 7.19 -19.30 -9.10
N LEU A 316 6.18 -18.56 -8.66
CA LEU A 316 5.94 -17.19 -9.09
C LEU A 316 7.10 -16.26 -8.71
N ILE A 317 7.80 -16.54 -7.63
CA ILE A 317 8.92 -15.73 -7.15
C ILE A 317 10.23 -16.14 -7.85
N ILE A 318 10.48 -17.45 -7.98
CA ILE A 318 11.75 -17.97 -8.52
C ILE A 318 11.77 -17.98 -10.07
N ASN A 319 10.70 -18.46 -10.70
CA ASN A 319 10.69 -18.83 -12.13
C ASN A 319 9.96 -17.83 -13.04
N SER A 320 9.58 -16.68 -12.52
CA SER A 320 8.88 -15.65 -13.29
C SER A 320 9.82 -14.87 -14.22
N ASN A 321 9.27 -13.93 -15.00
CA ASN A 321 10.06 -13.05 -15.87
C ASN A 321 9.98 -11.56 -15.47
N PHE A 322 9.22 -11.20 -14.43
CA PHE A 322 9.10 -9.80 -14.00
C PHE A 322 10.40 -9.28 -13.36
N LEU A 323 10.64 -7.98 -13.43
CA LEU A 323 11.86 -7.39 -12.88
C LEU A 323 11.71 -7.13 -11.38
N HIS A 324 12.75 -7.43 -10.61
CA HIS A 324 12.71 -7.29 -9.15
C HIS A 324 13.33 -5.97 -8.69
N GLN A 325 12.66 -5.34 -7.72
CA GLN A 325 13.21 -4.27 -6.90
C GLN A 325 13.46 -4.80 -5.49
N THR A 326 14.67 -4.60 -4.98
CA THR A 326 15.07 -5.16 -3.69
C THR A 326 15.71 -4.09 -2.81
N ASN A 327 15.11 -3.87 -1.64
CA ASN A 327 15.61 -2.98 -0.61
C ASN A 327 16.07 -3.76 0.64
N ILE A 328 17.38 -3.86 0.79
CA ILE A 328 18.07 -4.58 1.85
C ILE A 328 18.64 -3.57 2.85
N SER A 329 17.75 -2.73 3.38
CA SER A 329 18.11 -1.71 4.38
C SER A 329 17.91 -2.18 5.82
N MET A 330 16.86 -2.99 6.06
CA MET A 330 16.37 -3.36 7.40
C MET A 330 15.89 -4.82 7.42
N ILE A 331 16.67 -5.74 6.87
CA ILE A 331 16.41 -7.19 6.97
C ILE A 331 17.19 -7.73 8.17
N PRO A 332 16.57 -8.52 9.08
CA PRO A 332 17.28 -9.24 10.15
C PRO A 332 18.40 -10.12 9.58
N LYS A 333 19.44 -10.42 10.36
CA LYS A 333 20.58 -11.17 9.82
C LYS A 333 20.19 -12.57 9.34
N ASN A 334 19.47 -13.34 10.15
CA ASN A 334 18.99 -14.67 9.79
C ASN A 334 18.14 -14.66 8.51
N ASP A 335 17.17 -13.75 8.44
CA ASP A 335 16.31 -13.59 7.27
C ASP A 335 17.10 -13.22 6.00
N LEU A 336 18.21 -12.48 6.14
CA LEU A 336 19.02 -12.09 4.99
C LEU A 336 19.73 -13.28 4.37
N GLU A 337 20.26 -14.21 5.16
CA GLU A 337 20.98 -15.37 4.63
C GLU A 337 20.04 -16.24 3.79
N ASP A 338 18.86 -16.55 4.33
CA ASP A 338 17.82 -17.30 3.62
C ASP A 338 17.34 -16.55 2.38
N PHE A 339 17.06 -15.24 2.50
CA PHE A 339 16.62 -14.43 1.37
C PHE A 339 17.70 -14.31 0.29
N HIS A 340 18.97 -14.22 0.67
CA HIS A 340 20.08 -14.15 -0.27
C HIS A 340 20.22 -15.46 -1.06
N ILE A 341 20.12 -16.61 -0.38
CA ILE A 341 20.23 -17.93 -1.01
C ILE A 341 19.02 -18.24 -1.88
N ASN A 342 17.81 -18.03 -1.36
CA ASN A 342 16.57 -18.48 -2.01
C ASN A 342 16.06 -17.49 -3.07
N VAL A 343 16.37 -16.20 -2.93
CA VAL A 343 15.78 -15.16 -3.81
C VAL A 343 16.84 -14.37 -4.56
N ILE A 344 17.84 -13.80 -3.88
CA ILE A 344 18.81 -12.93 -4.55
C ILE A 344 19.66 -13.72 -5.54
N ILE A 345 20.28 -14.84 -5.12
CA ILE A 345 21.16 -15.66 -5.97
C ILE A 345 20.47 -16.14 -7.26
N PRO A 346 19.28 -16.77 -7.20
CA PRO A 346 18.63 -17.27 -8.41
C PRO A 346 18.18 -16.13 -9.34
N ASN A 347 17.82 -14.98 -8.78
CA ASN A 347 17.21 -13.88 -9.54
C ASN A 347 18.17 -12.70 -9.85
N ARG A 348 19.48 -12.83 -9.64
CA ARG A 348 20.45 -11.72 -9.88
C ARG A 348 20.30 -11.06 -11.25
N HIS A 349 20.09 -11.88 -12.28
CA HIS A 349 19.94 -11.45 -13.66
C HIS A 349 18.66 -10.61 -13.91
N ARG A 350 17.66 -10.69 -13.02
CA ARG A 350 16.35 -10.02 -13.12
C ARG A 350 16.21 -8.79 -12.22
N ILE A 351 17.13 -8.60 -11.28
CA ILE A 351 17.09 -7.45 -10.36
C ILE A 351 17.42 -6.18 -11.15
N ASN A 352 16.47 -5.24 -11.16
CA ASN A 352 16.63 -3.95 -11.85
C ASN A 352 17.02 -2.81 -10.89
N SER A 353 16.69 -2.92 -9.61
CA SER A 353 16.99 -1.93 -8.59
C SER A 353 17.44 -2.62 -7.31
N LEU A 354 18.62 -2.26 -6.84
CA LEU A 354 19.22 -2.83 -5.63
C LEU A 354 19.60 -1.71 -4.67
N ARG A 355 19.02 -1.74 -3.47
CA ARG A 355 19.35 -0.81 -2.39
C ARG A 355 19.94 -1.55 -1.20
N LEU A 356 21.16 -1.21 -0.84
CA LEU A 356 21.89 -1.74 0.31
C LEU A 356 22.17 -0.58 1.26
N SER A 357 21.56 -0.59 2.45
CA SER A 357 21.77 0.51 3.42
C SER A 357 22.46 0.10 4.72
N ASN A 358 22.64 -1.21 4.93
CA ASN A 358 23.30 -1.77 6.09
C ASN A 358 24.80 -2.00 5.77
N PRO A 359 25.73 -1.48 6.60
CA PRO A 359 27.18 -1.58 6.37
C PRO A 359 27.74 -3.02 6.36
N PHE A 360 26.97 -4.00 6.86
CA PHE A 360 27.33 -5.42 6.83
C PHE A 360 26.91 -6.13 5.55
N VAL A 361 25.89 -5.63 4.85
CA VAL A 361 25.22 -6.32 3.74
C VAL A 361 26.05 -6.30 2.46
N THR A 362 26.64 -5.14 2.13
CA THR A 362 27.46 -4.99 0.91
C THR A 362 28.52 -6.09 0.77
N PRO A 363 29.34 -6.41 1.79
CA PRO A 363 30.30 -7.52 1.67
C PRO A 363 29.70 -8.92 1.69
N ILE A 364 28.43 -9.10 2.08
CA ILE A 364 27.74 -10.40 1.98
C ILE A 364 27.30 -10.63 0.54
N ILE A 365 26.58 -9.65 -0.01
CA ILE A 365 26.02 -9.72 -1.38
C ILE A 365 27.13 -9.63 -2.44
N PHE A 366 28.11 -8.76 -2.22
CA PHE A 366 29.29 -8.61 -3.07
C PHE A 366 30.52 -9.25 -2.42
N SER A 367 30.35 -10.43 -1.83
CA SER A 367 31.46 -11.23 -1.27
C SER A 367 32.59 -11.43 -2.30
N SER A 368 32.22 -11.68 -3.55
CA SER A 368 33.07 -11.49 -4.72
C SER A 368 32.58 -10.29 -5.53
N PRO A 369 33.41 -9.25 -5.74
CA PRO A 369 33.04 -8.09 -6.56
C PRO A 369 32.56 -8.45 -7.98
N ARG A 370 33.00 -9.58 -8.53
CA ARG A 370 32.55 -10.09 -9.84
C ARG A 370 31.08 -10.51 -9.87
N ILE A 371 30.47 -10.78 -8.71
CA ILE A 371 29.04 -11.10 -8.59
C ILE A 371 28.20 -9.95 -9.13
N LEU A 372 28.66 -8.71 -9.00
CA LEU A 372 27.97 -7.53 -9.52
C LEU A 372 27.71 -7.64 -11.03
N LEU A 373 28.58 -8.31 -11.78
CA LEU A 373 28.46 -8.51 -13.23
C LEU A 373 27.31 -9.45 -13.61
N GLN A 374 26.81 -10.25 -12.67
CA GLN A 374 25.66 -11.14 -12.89
C GLN A 374 24.33 -10.36 -12.88
N PHE A 375 24.34 -9.10 -12.44
CA PHE A 375 23.16 -8.24 -12.40
C PHE A 375 22.95 -7.51 -13.73
N ILE A 376 22.77 -8.27 -14.81
CA ILE A 376 22.71 -7.78 -16.21
C ILE A 376 21.57 -6.79 -16.49
N HIS A 377 20.55 -6.72 -15.63
CA HIS A 377 19.42 -5.81 -15.75
C HIS A 377 19.41 -4.67 -14.73
N LEU A 378 20.48 -4.55 -13.93
CA LEU A 378 20.58 -3.51 -12.93
C LEU A 378 20.60 -2.12 -13.58
N LYS A 379 19.57 -1.36 -13.25
CA LYS A 379 19.33 0.01 -13.68
C LYS A 379 19.70 1.02 -12.60
N GLN A 380 19.39 0.68 -11.36
CA GLN A 380 19.60 1.53 -10.19
C GLN A 380 20.36 0.77 -9.09
N LEU A 381 21.43 1.40 -8.58
CA LEU A 381 22.19 0.90 -7.44
C LEU A 381 22.26 1.97 -6.35
N VAL A 382 21.78 1.64 -5.15
CA VAL A 382 21.84 2.52 -3.97
C VAL A 382 22.69 1.86 -2.90
N LEU A 383 23.82 2.47 -2.57
CA LEU A 383 24.78 2.00 -1.56
C LEU A 383 24.81 3.02 -0.42
N ASP A 384 23.92 2.87 0.57
CA ASP A 384 23.96 3.70 1.77
C ASP A 384 24.87 3.07 2.85
N ASN A 385 25.59 3.90 3.57
CA ASN A 385 26.53 3.52 4.64
C ASN A 385 27.65 2.55 4.20
N ILE A 386 28.12 2.66 2.95
CA ILE A 386 29.20 1.82 2.42
C ILE A 386 30.58 2.31 2.88
N GLN A 387 31.49 1.38 3.19
CA GLN A 387 32.89 1.72 3.47
C GLN A 387 33.67 1.96 2.17
N MET A 388 34.60 2.91 2.20
CA MET A 388 35.37 3.34 1.02
C MET A 388 36.16 2.17 0.40
N LYS A 389 36.69 1.27 1.24
CA LYS A 389 37.46 0.09 0.77
C LYS A 389 36.62 -0.89 -0.08
N TYR A 390 35.32 -1.02 0.20
CA TYR A 390 34.43 -1.89 -0.58
C TYR A 390 33.95 -1.17 -1.83
N LEU A 391 33.70 0.14 -1.73
CA LEU A 391 33.34 0.96 -2.86
C LEU A 391 34.42 0.94 -3.95
N ARG A 392 35.70 1.04 -3.59
CA ARG A 392 36.81 0.90 -4.55
C ARG A 392 36.77 -0.42 -5.32
N LYS A 393 36.62 -1.54 -4.61
CA LYS A 393 36.50 -2.87 -5.26
C LYS A 393 35.31 -2.96 -6.22
N ILE A 394 34.20 -2.29 -5.89
CA ILE A 394 33.03 -2.21 -6.76
C ILE A 394 33.35 -1.39 -8.02
N PHE A 395 33.99 -0.23 -7.86
CA PHE A 395 34.42 0.60 -9.00
C PHE A 395 35.43 -0.11 -9.89
N ASP A 396 36.44 -0.78 -9.32
CA ASP A 396 37.41 -1.57 -10.09
C ASP A 396 36.68 -2.58 -11.00
N CYS A 397 35.63 -3.24 -10.50
CA CYS A 397 34.85 -4.18 -11.30
C CYS A 397 33.98 -3.50 -12.36
N LEU A 398 33.32 -2.40 -12.03
CA LEU A 398 32.49 -1.65 -12.97
C LEU A 398 33.32 -1.03 -14.10
N MET A 399 34.57 -0.65 -13.82
CA MET A 399 35.51 -0.11 -14.79
C MET A 399 36.00 -1.17 -15.77
N HIS A 400 36.30 -2.39 -15.31
CA HIS A 400 36.75 -3.49 -16.17
C HIS A 400 35.62 -4.16 -16.95
N SER A 401 34.39 -4.12 -16.44
CA SER A 401 33.23 -4.75 -17.07
C SER A 401 31.98 -3.94 -16.74
N PRO A 402 31.65 -2.92 -17.56
CA PRO A 402 30.57 -2.00 -17.25
C PRO A 402 29.21 -2.69 -17.31
N LEU A 403 28.34 -2.34 -16.36
CA LEU A 403 26.95 -2.78 -16.40
C LEU A 403 26.20 -1.99 -17.48
N PRO A 404 25.68 -2.66 -18.53
CA PRO A 404 25.19 -1.98 -19.72
C PRO A 404 23.93 -1.14 -19.47
N LYS A 405 23.17 -1.44 -18.41
CA LYS A 405 21.89 -0.78 -18.10
C LYS A 405 21.95 0.14 -16.88
N LEU A 406 23.09 0.25 -16.19
CA LEU A 406 23.20 1.03 -14.96
C LEU A 406 23.19 2.53 -15.29
N TYR A 407 22.03 3.17 -15.09
CA TYR A 407 21.90 4.61 -15.34
C TYR A 407 21.82 5.44 -14.04
N SER A 408 21.56 4.83 -12.88
CA SER A 408 21.40 5.53 -11.60
C SER A 408 22.25 4.93 -10.49
N LEU A 409 23.07 5.78 -9.85
CA LEU A 409 23.93 5.41 -8.74
C LEU A 409 23.77 6.41 -7.59
N SER A 410 23.46 5.91 -6.40
CA SER A 410 23.40 6.70 -5.17
C SER A 410 24.32 6.10 -4.12
N ILE A 411 25.32 6.85 -3.67
CA ILE A 411 26.33 6.40 -2.70
C ILE A 411 26.29 7.30 -1.48
N SER A 412 26.25 6.69 -0.29
CA SER A 412 26.53 7.35 0.98
C SER A 412 27.66 6.63 1.69
N ILE A 413 28.83 7.26 1.76
CA ILE A 413 30.01 6.70 2.39
C ILE A 413 29.89 6.91 3.91
N ILE A 414 30.17 5.84 4.66
CA ILE A 414 30.13 5.90 6.13
C ILE A 414 31.46 6.37 6.74
N ASP A 415 32.58 6.12 6.03
CA ASP A 415 33.93 6.48 6.44
C ASP A 415 34.25 7.94 6.09
N CYS A 416 35.14 8.58 6.85
CA CYS A 416 35.66 9.89 6.48
C CYS A 416 36.77 9.65 5.45
N ILE A 417 36.60 10.19 4.25
CA ILE A 417 37.57 10.03 3.17
C ILE A 417 38.71 11.03 3.31
N GLU A 418 39.90 10.62 2.86
CA GLU A 418 41.10 11.46 2.87
C GLU A 418 41.16 12.38 1.65
N SER A 419 40.78 11.86 0.48
CA SER A 419 40.60 12.65 -0.75
C SER A 419 39.36 12.18 -1.50
N SER A 420 38.60 13.13 -2.02
CA SER A 420 37.46 12.89 -2.91
C SER A 420 37.86 12.65 -4.36
N ASP A 421 39.10 12.96 -4.74
CA ASP A 421 39.52 13.10 -6.13
C ASP A 421 39.43 11.76 -6.88
N ILE A 422 40.00 10.71 -6.29
CA ILE A 422 39.97 9.34 -6.83
C ILE A 422 38.52 8.89 -7.03
N LEU A 423 37.64 9.21 -6.08
CA LEU A 423 36.25 8.80 -6.13
C LEU A 423 35.48 9.47 -7.28
N PHE A 424 35.72 10.75 -7.53
CA PHE A 424 35.08 11.45 -8.65
C PHE A 424 35.61 10.97 -10.01
N VAL A 425 36.90 10.65 -10.09
CA VAL A 425 37.51 10.08 -11.30
C VAL A 425 36.87 8.73 -11.63
N ASP A 426 36.79 7.83 -10.65
CA ASP A 426 36.16 6.52 -10.82
C ASP A 426 34.69 6.65 -11.25
N LEU A 427 33.95 7.60 -10.66
CA LEU A 427 32.55 7.86 -10.99
C LEU A 427 32.33 8.38 -12.41
N PHE A 428 33.13 9.34 -12.85
CA PHE A 428 32.92 10.01 -14.14
C PHE A 428 33.33 9.15 -15.32
N ASN A 429 34.16 8.14 -15.09
CA ASN A 429 34.52 7.15 -16.10
C ASN A 429 33.42 6.10 -16.37
N LEU A 430 32.33 6.08 -15.59
CA LEU A 430 31.20 5.17 -15.83
C LEU A 430 30.34 5.65 -17.01
N SER A 431 30.50 5.00 -18.17
CA SER A 431 29.93 5.42 -19.45
C SER A 431 28.42 5.28 -19.61
N THR A 432 27.72 4.59 -18.71
CA THR A 432 26.26 4.41 -18.74
C THR A 432 25.51 5.30 -17.74
N LEU A 433 26.25 5.97 -16.86
CA LEU A 433 25.69 6.65 -15.69
C LEU A 433 25.09 8.02 -16.05
N LYS A 434 23.77 8.16 -15.90
CA LYS A 434 23.04 9.43 -16.12
C LYS A 434 22.70 10.17 -14.84
N TYR A 435 22.43 9.44 -13.75
CA TYR A 435 22.07 10.00 -12.45
C TYR A 435 23.09 9.57 -11.39
N CYS A 436 23.71 10.54 -10.73
CA CYS A 436 24.68 10.32 -9.65
C CYS A 436 24.31 11.13 -8.41
N LYS A 437 24.16 10.45 -7.27
CA LYS A 437 24.03 11.08 -5.96
C LYS A 437 25.13 10.58 -5.04
N LEU A 438 25.91 11.49 -4.49
CA LEU A 438 27.03 11.16 -3.63
C LEU A 438 26.89 11.86 -2.29
N LYS A 439 27.13 11.15 -1.19
CA LYS A 439 27.23 11.69 0.16
C LYS A 439 28.51 11.20 0.82
N TYR A 440 29.35 12.12 1.28
CA TYR A 440 30.62 11.81 1.91
C TYR A 440 31.02 12.90 2.92
N GLU A 441 31.93 12.55 3.82
CA GLU A 441 32.56 13.46 4.78
C GLU A 441 34.09 13.37 4.61
N THR A 442 34.79 14.50 4.65
CA THR A 442 36.26 14.58 4.51
C THR A 442 36.92 14.83 5.86
N LYS A 443 38.11 14.24 6.09
CA LYS A 443 38.87 14.48 7.34
C LYS A 443 39.59 15.83 7.36
N THR A 444 40.02 16.33 6.21
CA THR A 444 40.85 17.52 6.07
C THR A 444 40.02 18.73 5.62
N TYR A 445 40.38 19.91 6.15
CA TYR A 445 40.00 21.21 5.58
C TYR A 445 40.78 21.53 4.30
N GLU A 446 41.90 20.81 4.09
CA GLU A 446 42.71 20.88 2.88
C GLU A 446 41.99 20.14 1.76
N LEU A 447 41.34 20.93 0.92
CA LEU A 447 40.78 20.50 -0.36
C LEU A 447 41.97 20.29 -1.30
N SER A 448 42.38 19.03 -1.50
CA SER A 448 43.46 18.69 -2.42
C SER A 448 43.13 19.17 -3.84
N SER A 449 44.19 19.51 -4.59
CA SER A 449 44.10 20.07 -5.93
C SER A 449 43.46 19.08 -6.91
N PHE A 450 42.16 19.19 -7.08
CA PHE A 450 41.33 18.58 -8.14
C PHE A 450 41.80 18.89 -9.59
N LEU A 451 42.88 19.68 -9.72
CA LEU A 451 43.27 20.40 -10.92
C LEU A 451 43.91 19.54 -12.01
N ASN A 452 44.44 18.35 -11.71
CA ASN A 452 45.30 17.62 -12.65
C ASN A 452 44.78 16.29 -13.19
N VAL A 453 43.74 15.69 -12.60
CA VAL A 453 43.43 14.26 -12.86
C VAL A 453 42.36 14.04 -13.93
N ILE A 454 41.41 14.97 -14.13
CA ILE A 454 40.35 14.77 -15.13
C ILE A 454 40.77 15.31 -16.51
N LYS A 455 41.82 14.72 -17.07
CA LYS A 455 42.10 14.80 -18.50
C LYS A 455 41.47 13.58 -19.15
N SER A 456 40.36 13.74 -19.88
CA SER A 456 40.19 13.31 -21.29
C SER A 456 38.81 12.82 -21.72
N ASN A 457 37.87 12.44 -20.84
CA ASN A 457 36.57 11.93 -21.30
C ASN A 457 35.38 12.68 -20.71
N SER A 458 34.48 13.16 -21.57
CA SER A 458 33.19 13.73 -21.17
C SER A 458 32.33 12.63 -20.54
N SER A 459 31.82 12.89 -19.34
CA SER A 459 30.92 11.98 -18.64
C SER A 459 29.47 12.19 -19.11
N PRO A 460 28.66 11.13 -19.26
CA PRO A 460 27.27 11.19 -19.71
C PRO A 460 26.27 11.58 -18.60
N ILE A 461 26.76 11.99 -17.43
CA ILE A 461 25.91 12.33 -16.29
C ILE A 461 25.06 13.57 -16.61
N GLU A 462 23.75 13.38 -16.51
CA GLU A 462 22.73 14.41 -16.70
C GLU A 462 22.27 14.99 -15.35
N TYR A 463 22.34 14.23 -14.25
CA TYR A 463 21.89 14.63 -12.92
C TYR A 463 22.96 14.34 -11.87
N LEU A 464 23.48 15.39 -11.22
CA LEU A 464 24.51 15.28 -10.19
C LEU A 464 24.09 15.93 -8.87
N ILE A 465 24.17 15.17 -7.78
CA ILE A 465 23.89 15.63 -6.41
C ILE A 465 25.06 15.30 -5.49
N ILE A 466 25.74 16.33 -4.98
CA ILE A 466 26.88 16.21 -4.07
C ILE A 466 26.47 16.67 -2.67
N ASN A 467 26.32 15.71 -1.75
CA ASN A 467 26.06 15.93 -0.33
C ASN A 467 27.35 15.76 0.47
N GLY A 468 28.31 16.64 0.21
CA GLY A 468 29.60 16.72 0.89
C GLY A 468 30.17 18.13 0.77
N ARG A 469 31.31 18.38 1.42
CA ARG A 469 32.09 19.61 1.21
C ARG A 469 32.86 19.46 -0.11
N PHE A 470 32.60 20.34 -1.06
CA PHE A 470 33.21 20.35 -2.39
C PHE A 470 34.06 21.61 -2.60
N PRO A 471 35.25 21.52 -3.22
CA PRO A 471 36.11 22.70 -3.41
C PRO A 471 35.54 23.65 -4.45
N PHE A 472 35.49 24.94 -4.12
CA PHE A 472 35.15 25.97 -5.10
C PHE A 472 36.08 25.95 -6.33
N ILE A 473 37.39 25.82 -6.09
CA ILE A 473 38.43 25.79 -7.14
C ILE A 473 38.26 24.62 -8.13
N ALA A 474 37.57 23.55 -7.73
CA ALA A 474 37.34 22.36 -8.54
C ALA A 474 36.08 22.46 -9.42
N LEU A 475 35.23 23.46 -9.20
CA LEU A 475 33.93 23.55 -9.87
C LEU A 475 34.08 23.69 -11.39
N ASN A 476 35.06 24.47 -11.85
CA ASN A 476 35.34 24.63 -13.27
C ASN A 476 35.59 23.26 -13.92
N ASN A 477 36.55 22.50 -13.38
CA ASN A 477 36.90 21.18 -13.90
C ASN A 477 35.73 20.21 -13.85
N LEU A 478 34.93 20.24 -12.77
CA LEU A 478 33.71 19.44 -12.66
C LEU A 478 32.76 19.71 -13.83
N LEU A 479 32.47 20.98 -14.10
CA LEU A 479 31.56 21.39 -15.17
C LEU A 479 32.11 21.08 -16.56
N CYS A 480 33.42 21.23 -16.77
CA CYS A 480 34.08 20.83 -18.02
C CYS A 480 33.88 19.35 -18.36
N CYS A 481 33.78 18.50 -17.35
CA CYS A 481 33.63 17.05 -17.53
C CYS A 481 32.18 16.61 -17.76
N LEU A 482 31.21 17.52 -17.59
CA LEU A 482 29.78 17.23 -17.56
C LEU A 482 29.00 18.08 -18.58
N PRO A 483 29.31 17.98 -19.89
CA PRO A 483 28.68 18.82 -20.89
C PRO A 483 27.18 18.54 -21.08
N GLN A 484 26.71 17.34 -20.70
CA GLN A 484 25.30 16.93 -20.79
C GLN A 484 24.50 17.19 -19.50
N LEU A 485 25.06 17.92 -18.54
CA LEU A 485 24.43 18.14 -17.24
C LEU A 485 23.13 18.94 -17.37
N HIS A 486 22.03 18.40 -16.83
CA HIS A 486 20.72 19.04 -16.74
C HIS A 486 20.44 19.58 -15.34
N TYR A 487 20.93 18.88 -14.31
CA TYR A 487 20.66 19.15 -12.91
C TYR A 487 21.94 19.08 -12.08
N LEU A 488 22.25 20.16 -11.35
CA LEU A 488 23.35 20.22 -10.40
C LEU A 488 22.84 20.60 -9.01
N SER A 489 23.20 19.81 -8.00
CA SER A 489 23.04 20.20 -6.60
C SER A 489 24.30 19.94 -5.78
N ILE A 490 24.79 20.96 -5.07
CA ILE A 490 25.96 20.86 -4.19
C ILE A 490 25.57 21.41 -2.81
N ASN A 491 25.65 20.55 -1.79
CA ASN A 491 25.21 20.88 -0.44
C ASN A 491 26.18 21.80 0.31
N CYS A 492 27.46 21.84 -0.05
CA CYS A 492 28.44 22.76 0.53
C CYS A 492 29.59 22.96 -0.45
N LEU A 493 29.53 24.05 -1.20
CA LEU A 493 30.65 24.55 -1.99
C LEU A 493 31.45 25.48 -1.09
N ALA A 494 32.70 25.10 -0.81
CA ALA A 494 33.53 25.81 0.15
C ALA A 494 34.79 26.36 -0.51
N ASP A 495 35.15 27.58 -0.14
CA ASP A 495 36.46 28.13 -0.51
C ASP A 495 37.56 27.49 0.35
N SER A 496 38.72 27.25 -0.26
CA SER A 496 39.92 26.82 0.45
C SER A 496 40.59 28.04 1.07
N VAL A 497 40.77 28.04 2.38
CA VAL A 497 41.39 29.15 3.13
C VAL A 497 42.76 29.48 2.51
N GLY A 498 42.88 30.66 1.89
CA GLY A 498 44.17 31.21 1.43
C GLY A 498 44.40 31.30 -0.08
N TYR A 499 43.46 30.88 -0.95
CA TYR A 499 43.66 30.98 -2.40
C TYR A 499 43.14 32.31 -2.97
N ILE A 500 44.06 33.26 -3.22
CA ILE A 500 43.79 34.55 -3.92
C ILE A 500 44.14 34.42 -5.43
N GLY A 501 44.13 33.20 -5.97
CA GLY A 501 44.47 32.96 -7.37
C GLY A 501 43.28 33.20 -8.30
N LYS A 502 43.39 34.15 -9.23
CA LYS A 502 42.52 34.28 -10.41
C LYS A 502 42.74 33.07 -11.33
N ASN A 503 42.11 31.93 -11.04
CA ASN A 503 42.03 30.87 -12.03
C ASN A 503 41.15 31.37 -13.17
N LYS A 504 41.77 31.65 -14.30
CA LYS A 504 41.09 32.08 -15.53
C LYS A 504 40.10 30.97 -15.92
N LEU A 505 38.81 31.20 -15.70
CA LEU A 505 37.77 30.26 -16.06
C LEU A 505 37.74 30.09 -17.58
N CYS A 506 37.62 28.84 -18.04
CA CYS A 506 37.38 28.55 -19.45
C CYS A 506 35.86 28.53 -19.65
N PRO A 507 35.27 29.47 -20.40
CA PRO A 507 33.84 29.48 -20.63
C PRO A 507 33.46 28.23 -21.44
N ILE A 508 32.63 27.37 -20.86
CA ILE A 508 32.05 26.22 -21.54
C ILE A 508 30.55 26.40 -21.54
N GLN A 509 29.95 26.24 -22.71
CA GLN A 509 28.53 26.43 -22.89
C GLN A 509 27.77 25.18 -22.41
N LEU A 510 27.20 25.25 -21.21
CA LEU A 510 26.38 24.18 -20.63
C LEU A 510 24.92 24.31 -21.11
N ASN A 511 24.69 24.02 -22.39
CA ASN A 511 23.40 24.24 -23.08
C ASN A 511 22.22 23.49 -22.43
N TYR A 512 22.48 22.38 -21.75
CA TYR A 512 21.45 21.54 -21.15
C TYR A 512 21.18 21.84 -19.68
N LEU A 513 22.03 22.63 -19.01
CA LEU A 513 21.94 22.87 -17.57
C LEU A 513 20.75 23.77 -17.27
N LYS A 514 19.68 23.18 -16.72
CA LYS A 514 18.43 23.87 -16.43
C LYS A 514 18.24 24.15 -14.94
N TYR A 515 18.78 23.31 -14.07
CA TYR A 515 18.59 23.43 -12.63
C TYR A 515 19.91 23.45 -11.87
N VAL A 516 20.10 24.46 -11.02
CA VAL A 516 21.27 24.61 -10.15
C VAL A 516 20.82 24.89 -8.72
N SER A 517 21.34 24.12 -7.76
CA SER A 517 21.10 24.33 -6.32
C SER A 517 22.39 24.21 -5.51
N ILE A 518 22.94 25.33 -5.05
CA ILE A 518 24.25 25.37 -4.40
C ILE A 518 24.15 26.05 -3.03
N LYS A 519 24.79 25.48 -2.00
CA LYS A 519 25.05 26.19 -0.74
C LYS A 519 26.50 26.64 -0.71
N LEU A 520 26.71 27.92 -0.52
CA LEU A 520 28.00 28.61 -0.57
C LEU A 520 28.48 28.85 0.86
N ASP A 521 29.66 28.30 1.19
CA ASP A 521 30.32 28.42 2.49
C ASP A 521 31.60 29.24 2.33
N CYS A 522 31.61 30.45 2.90
CA CYS A 522 32.72 31.41 2.83
C CYS A 522 33.16 31.83 1.41
N ILE A 523 32.22 31.87 0.44
CA ILE A 523 32.49 32.33 -0.94
C ILE A 523 31.90 33.74 -1.12
N ARG A 524 32.73 34.66 -1.61
CA ARG A 524 32.35 36.06 -1.84
C ARG A 524 31.54 36.21 -3.14
N PHE A 525 30.68 37.22 -3.19
CA PHE A 525 29.78 37.47 -4.31
C PHE A 525 30.51 37.57 -5.66
N TYR A 526 31.62 38.28 -5.75
CA TYR A 526 32.36 38.44 -7.02
C TYR A 526 32.86 37.10 -7.60
N GLN A 527 33.19 36.12 -6.75
CA GLN A 527 33.63 34.79 -7.20
C GLN A 527 32.45 34.03 -7.83
N VAL A 528 31.26 34.18 -7.25
CA VAL A 528 30.02 33.58 -7.77
C VAL A 528 29.60 34.26 -9.07
N GLU A 529 29.72 35.58 -9.13
CA GLU A 529 29.44 36.37 -10.31
C GLU A 529 30.26 35.88 -11.52
N GLU A 530 31.55 35.60 -11.32
CA GLU A 530 32.44 35.06 -12.36
C GLU A 530 31.98 33.69 -12.90
N ILE A 531 31.50 32.80 -12.02
CA ILE A 531 30.96 31.49 -12.44
C ILE A 531 29.68 31.68 -13.26
N PHE A 532 28.79 32.58 -12.82
CA PHE A 532 27.48 32.72 -13.44
C PHE A 532 27.61 33.29 -14.84
N LYS A 533 28.52 34.26 -15.01
CA LYS A 533 28.90 34.81 -16.32
C LYS A 533 29.40 33.73 -17.29
N ASN A 534 30.11 32.72 -16.79
CA ASN A 534 30.78 31.73 -17.64
C ASN A 534 29.96 30.47 -17.92
N PHE A 535 29.06 30.04 -17.02
CA PHE A 535 28.43 28.71 -17.12
C PHE A 535 26.90 28.70 -17.15
N PHE A 536 26.24 29.74 -16.64
CA PHE A 536 24.82 29.65 -16.26
C PHE A 536 23.84 30.33 -17.21
N HIS A 537 24.24 30.55 -18.45
CA HIS A 537 23.42 31.24 -19.44
C HIS A 537 22.03 30.62 -19.69
N TYR A 538 21.93 29.28 -19.67
CA TYR A 538 20.70 28.55 -20.01
C TYR A 538 19.89 28.06 -18.80
N ILE A 539 20.27 28.45 -17.57
CA ILE A 539 19.60 27.95 -16.38
C ILE A 539 18.16 28.48 -16.32
N HIS A 540 17.24 27.62 -15.89
CA HIS A 540 15.84 27.95 -15.69
C HIS A 540 15.51 28.09 -14.19
N THR A 541 16.23 27.38 -13.33
CA THR A 541 16.06 27.39 -11.89
C THR A 541 17.39 27.51 -11.18
N LEU A 542 17.50 28.52 -10.32
CA LEU A 542 18.66 28.77 -9.49
C LEU A 542 18.25 28.85 -8.02
N ARG A 543 18.82 27.99 -7.20
CA ARG A 543 18.63 27.99 -5.74
C ARG A 543 19.96 28.18 -5.04
N LEU A 544 20.06 29.19 -4.20
CA LEU A 544 21.28 29.52 -3.48
C LEU A 544 21.03 29.58 -1.99
N THR A 545 21.95 29.02 -1.21
CA THR A 545 22.05 29.31 0.22
C THR A 545 23.41 29.92 0.49
N THR A 546 23.47 31.09 1.09
CA THR A 546 24.73 31.85 1.24
C THR A 546 24.93 32.31 2.67
N ARG A 547 26.17 32.64 3.03
CA ARG A 547 26.53 33.08 4.38
C ARG A 547 27.61 34.17 4.39
N ASN A 548 27.50 35.15 5.29
CA ASN A 548 28.56 36.09 5.71
C ASN A 548 29.14 37.04 4.63
N ASP A 549 28.36 37.47 3.64
CA ASP A 549 28.73 38.54 2.67
C ASP A 549 27.50 39.37 2.30
N GLU A 550 27.55 40.67 2.57
CA GLU A 550 26.45 41.62 2.37
C GLU A 550 26.14 41.86 0.89
N ASN A 551 27.09 41.63 -0.02
CA ASN A 551 26.88 41.86 -1.45
C ASN A 551 25.81 40.93 -2.03
N TYR A 552 25.55 39.78 -1.41
CA TYR A 552 24.43 38.91 -1.78
C TYR A 552 23.05 39.56 -1.58
N LEU A 553 22.97 40.63 -0.77
CA LEU A 553 21.76 41.41 -0.53
C LEU A 553 21.66 42.64 -1.43
N ASN A 554 22.59 42.84 -2.36
CA ASN A 554 22.53 43.94 -3.32
C ASN A 554 21.60 43.56 -4.49
N ALA A 555 20.36 44.03 -4.44
CA ALA A 555 19.35 43.75 -5.45
C ALA A 555 19.75 44.22 -6.86
N LYS A 556 20.42 45.38 -6.97
CA LYS A 556 20.82 45.95 -8.26
C LYS A 556 21.89 45.09 -8.95
N GLN A 557 22.87 44.61 -8.18
CA GLN A 557 23.91 43.70 -8.72
C GLN A 557 23.30 42.39 -9.22
N TRP A 558 22.33 41.82 -8.49
CA TRP A 558 21.60 40.64 -8.95
C TRP A 558 20.79 40.90 -10.21
N GLU A 559 20.08 42.02 -10.28
CA GLU A 559 19.27 42.41 -11.44
C GLU A 559 20.15 42.53 -12.70
N GLU A 560 21.27 43.27 -12.61
CA GLU A 560 22.23 43.42 -13.70
C GLU A 560 22.83 42.07 -14.15
N LEU A 561 23.19 41.21 -13.18
CA LEU A 561 23.75 39.88 -13.44
C LEU A 561 22.72 38.96 -14.14
N ILE A 562 21.46 38.97 -13.70
CA ILE A 562 20.40 38.13 -14.25
C ILE A 562 20.04 38.57 -15.67
N ILE A 563 19.82 39.87 -15.89
CA ILE A 563 19.46 40.41 -17.20
C ILE A 563 20.58 40.14 -18.21
N SER A 564 21.83 40.30 -17.79
CA SER A 564 22.98 40.20 -18.69
C SER A 564 23.41 38.76 -18.97
N TYR A 565 23.31 37.85 -17.98
CA TYR A 565 23.94 36.53 -18.07
C TYR A 565 23.02 35.34 -17.81
N MET A 566 21.77 35.53 -17.37
CA MET A 566 20.82 34.43 -17.13
C MET A 566 19.42 34.73 -17.73
N PRO A 567 19.33 34.99 -19.04
CA PRO A 567 18.07 35.41 -19.68
C PRO A 567 16.96 34.36 -19.61
N CYS A 568 17.32 33.07 -19.48
CA CYS A 568 16.37 31.96 -19.41
C CYS A 568 15.81 31.70 -18.00
N LEU A 569 16.25 32.45 -16.98
CA LEU A 569 15.89 32.21 -15.59
C LEU A 569 14.38 32.39 -15.37
N ARG A 570 13.73 31.37 -14.81
CA ARG A 570 12.29 31.37 -14.48
C ARG A 570 12.04 31.30 -12.98
N ILE A 571 12.93 30.66 -12.24
CA ILE A 571 12.84 30.47 -10.80
C ILE A 571 14.17 30.89 -10.18
N PHE A 572 14.10 31.86 -9.27
CA PHE A 572 15.24 32.27 -8.48
C PHE A 572 14.87 32.21 -7.00
N ASP A 573 15.59 31.38 -6.24
CA ASP A 573 15.40 31.21 -4.80
C ASP A 573 16.72 31.50 -4.07
N ILE A 574 16.75 32.51 -3.19
CA ILE A 574 17.90 32.80 -2.33
C ILE A 574 17.56 32.61 -0.86
N ASN A 575 18.47 31.98 -0.11
CA ASN A 575 18.44 31.88 1.33
C ASN A 575 19.76 32.38 1.92
N HIS A 576 19.81 33.64 2.31
CA HIS A 576 21.01 34.25 2.88
C HIS A 576 20.95 34.23 4.41
N THR A 577 22.04 33.81 5.03
CA THR A 577 22.21 33.81 6.49
C THR A 577 23.38 34.69 6.89
N ASN A 578 23.18 35.59 7.85
CA ASN A 578 24.26 36.44 8.33
C ASN A 578 24.43 36.33 9.84
N SER A 579 25.69 36.20 10.28
CA SER A 579 26.06 36.06 11.70
C SER A 579 26.78 37.29 12.26
N VAL A 580 26.94 38.35 11.46
CA VAL A 580 27.73 39.52 11.86
C VAL A 580 26.84 40.62 12.44
N ILE A 581 27.28 41.17 13.57
CA ILE A 581 26.63 42.24 14.35
C ILE A 581 26.93 43.58 13.65
N TYR A 582 26.05 44.05 12.76
CA TYR A 582 26.16 45.40 12.18
C TYR A 582 24.79 46.06 11.98
N ASP A 583 24.83 47.38 11.82
CA ASP A 583 23.72 48.34 11.76
C ASP A 583 22.52 47.85 10.93
N ALA A 584 21.39 47.60 11.61
CA ALA A 584 20.16 47.08 11.02
C ALA A 584 19.63 47.97 9.88
N SER A 585 19.87 49.28 9.98
CA SER A 585 19.41 50.26 8.99
C SER A 585 20.07 50.06 7.61
N ARG A 586 21.36 49.72 7.58
CA ARG A 586 22.12 49.44 6.35
C ARG A 586 21.57 48.21 5.62
N TYR A 587 21.26 47.15 6.36
CA TYR A 587 20.67 45.93 5.79
C TYR A 587 19.26 46.16 5.28
N GLN A 588 18.44 46.91 6.03
CA GLN A 588 17.09 47.26 5.57
C GLN A 588 17.12 48.01 4.24
N ASN A 589 18.07 48.94 4.06
CA ASN A 589 18.24 49.67 2.81
C ASN A 589 18.64 48.76 1.64
N LEU A 590 19.56 47.81 1.85
CA LEU A 590 19.94 46.82 0.82
C LEU A 590 18.74 45.95 0.43
N ILE A 591 17.97 45.52 1.42
CA ILE A 591 16.85 44.62 1.17
C ILE A 591 15.66 45.35 0.52
N ASN A 592 15.42 46.62 0.86
CA ASN A 592 14.43 47.45 0.18
C ASN A 592 14.69 47.56 -1.33
N GLY A 593 15.93 47.32 -1.79
CA GLY A 593 16.26 47.22 -3.21
C GLY A 593 15.52 46.09 -3.95
N PHE A 594 15.07 45.04 -3.27
CA PHE A 594 14.27 43.96 -3.86
C PHE A 594 12.79 44.32 -4.07
N ASN A 595 12.38 45.56 -3.78
CA ASN A 595 11.05 46.08 -4.08
C ASN A 595 10.97 46.80 -5.44
N SER A 596 12.01 46.71 -6.29
CA SER A 596 11.93 47.26 -7.65
C SER A 596 10.88 46.51 -8.49
N SER A 597 10.36 47.15 -9.54
CA SER A 597 9.36 46.56 -10.44
C SER A 597 9.85 45.22 -11.03
N PHE A 598 11.14 45.12 -11.35
CA PHE A 598 11.78 43.89 -11.82
C PHE A 598 11.49 42.70 -10.90
N TRP A 599 11.71 42.85 -9.59
CA TRP A 599 11.53 41.77 -8.62
C TRP A 599 10.05 41.45 -8.36
N ILE A 600 9.22 42.48 -8.26
CA ILE A 600 7.78 42.35 -8.02
C ILE A 600 7.10 41.59 -9.18
N GLU A 601 7.41 41.93 -10.42
CA GLU A 601 6.84 41.28 -11.61
C GLU A 601 7.25 39.81 -11.73
N LYS A 602 8.50 39.48 -11.38
CA LYS A 602 9.05 38.12 -11.51
C LYS A 602 8.59 37.16 -10.43
N LYS A 603 8.10 37.67 -9.29
CA LYS A 603 7.63 36.86 -8.15
C LYS A 603 8.67 35.82 -7.68
N TRP A 604 9.95 36.19 -7.63
CA TRP A 604 11.03 35.30 -7.20
C TRP A 604 11.25 35.31 -5.69
N LEU A 605 11.73 34.20 -5.12
CA LEU A 605 11.73 33.96 -3.68
C LEU A 605 13.05 34.37 -3.02
N PHE A 606 12.96 35.25 -2.02
CA PHE A 606 14.10 35.69 -1.23
C PHE A 606 13.84 35.45 0.24
N THR A 607 14.76 34.75 0.89
CA THR A 607 14.72 34.53 2.33
C THR A 607 16.01 35.04 2.93
N TYR A 608 15.87 35.94 3.90
CA TYR A 608 16.97 36.44 4.71
C TYR A 608 16.74 35.97 6.14
N GLN A 609 17.79 35.42 6.76
CA GLN A 609 17.77 35.01 8.15
C GLN A 609 18.97 35.65 8.85
N HIS A 610 18.69 36.51 9.82
CA HIS A 610 19.69 37.16 10.64
C HIS A 610 19.73 36.48 12.00
N ASP A 611 20.92 36.06 12.44
CA ASP A 611 21.09 35.43 13.76
C ASP A 611 21.27 36.53 14.83
N TRP A 612 20.17 37.12 15.33
CA TRP A 612 20.20 38.02 16.48
C TRP A 612 20.14 37.19 17.76
N SER A 613 21.14 37.33 18.63
CA SER A 613 21.10 36.76 19.98
C SER A 613 20.09 37.44 20.90
N LYS A 614 19.43 38.53 20.47
CA LYS A 614 18.35 39.21 21.19
C LYS A 614 17.32 39.81 20.21
N SER A 615 16.14 39.20 20.12
CA SER A 615 14.83 39.86 19.94
C SER A 615 14.40 40.54 18.62
N TYR A 616 14.99 40.30 17.44
CA TYR A 616 14.34 40.68 16.18
C TYR A 616 14.37 39.56 15.14
N GLY A 617 13.19 39.27 14.58
CA GLY A 617 12.88 38.08 13.79
C GLY A 617 13.57 37.99 12.43
N ASN A 618 13.44 36.82 11.80
CA ASN A 618 13.83 36.67 10.39
C ASN A 618 12.89 37.52 9.54
N LEU A 619 13.42 38.53 8.87
CA LEU A 619 12.65 39.27 7.87
C LEU A 619 12.54 38.42 6.59
N LEU A 620 11.32 37.92 6.33
CA LEU A 620 11.00 37.18 5.12
C LEU A 620 10.47 38.18 4.08
N PHE A 621 11.22 38.42 3.01
CA PHE A 621 10.82 39.36 1.96
C PHE A 621 10.11 38.60 0.84
N TYR A 622 8.97 39.13 0.42
CA TYR A 622 8.01 38.39 -0.40
C TYR A 622 8.52 37.97 -1.78
N SER A 623 8.11 36.76 -2.17
CA SER A 623 7.59 36.42 -3.49
C SER A 623 6.07 36.32 -3.38
N THR A 624 5.34 36.82 -4.36
CA THR A 624 3.89 36.67 -4.51
C THR A 624 3.48 35.31 -5.14
N ASP A 625 4.31 34.26 -5.06
CA ASP A 625 3.97 32.88 -5.48
C ASP A 625 4.34 31.81 -4.41
N PRO A 626 3.57 31.73 -3.30
CA PRO A 626 3.78 30.79 -2.20
C PRO A 626 3.59 29.29 -2.53
N TYR A 627 3.07 28.93 -3.71
CA TYR A 627 2.81 27.53 -4.10
C TYR A 627 4.06 26.65 -4.25
N ARG A 628 5.26 27.23 -4.34
CA ARG A 628 6.52 26.52 -4.65
C ARG A 628 7.24 25.88 -3.45
N ARG A 629 6.75 26.08 -2.22
CA ARG A 629 7.44 25.67 -1.00
C ARG A 629 7.02 24.25 -0.55
N LYS A 630 7.96 23.29 -0.58
CA LYS A 630 7.77 21.96 0.05
C LYS A 630 8.08 21.95 1.56
N ASP A 631 8.96 22.85 1.99
CA ASP A 631 9.41 23.01 3.38
C ASP A 631 8.99 24.38 3.92
N TYR A 632 8.10 24.42 4.91
CA TYR A 632 7.66 25.66 5.55
C TYR A 632 8.43 25.89 6.85
N LYS A 633 9.12 27.03 6.96
CA LYS A 633 9.74 27.46 8.21
C LYS A 633 8.68 28.25 9.00
N PHE A 634 8.23 27.70 10.11
CA PHE A 634 7.30 28.37 11.03
C PHE A 634 8.11 29.09 12.12
N LEU A 635 7.92 30.42 12.20
CA LEU A 635 8.48 31.31 13.22
C LEU A 635 7.32 31.84 14.04
N TRP A 636 7.46 31.87 15.36
CA TRP A 636 6.35 32.13 16.29
C TRP A 636 6.57 33.40 17.12
N ASP A 637 7.43 34.31 16.67
CA ASP A 637 7.78 35.52 17.41
C ASP A 637 7.45 36.81 16.63
N GLY A 638 6.84 37.76 17.34
CA GLY A 638 6.75 39.21 17.02
C GLY A 638 5.87 39.69 15.86
N ASP A 639 4.84 40.49 16.18
CA ASP A 639 4.05 41.39 15.32
C ASP A 639 3.27 40.81 14.12
N ALA A 640 2.04 40.38 14.42
CA ALA A 640 0.99 39.96 13.49
C ALA A 640 0.51 41.04 12.49
N LYS A 641 1.25 42.13 12.27
CA LYS A 641 0.90 43.13 11.25
C LYS A 641 1.41 42.78 9.86
N GLU A 642 2.39 41.89 9.72
CA GLU A 642 2.98 41.58 8.41
C GLU A 642 2.60 40.21 7.82
N CYS A 643 1.89 39.32 8.53
CA CYS A 643 1.52 37.98 8.02
C CYS A 643 0.07 37.83 7.50
N SER A 644 -0.73 38.90 7.50
CA SER A 644 -2.17 38.86 7.16
C SER A 644 -2.50 38.66 5.66
N HIS A 645 -1.51 38.43 4.79
CA HIS A 645 -1.70 38.28 3.34
C HIS A 645 -1.46 36.87 2.79
N ILE A 646 -1.35 35.84 3.63
CA ILE A 646 -1.25 34.46 3.13
C ILE A 646 -2.63 34.00 2.64
N GLN A 647 -2.84 33.94 1.32
CA GLN A 647 -4.02 33.31 0.73
C GLN A 647 -4.07 31.81 1.13
N GLU A 648 -5.23 31.34 1.61
CA GLU A 648 -5.43 29.98 2.15
C GLU A 648 -5.16 28.84 1.15
N SER A 649 -5.19 29.11 -0.15
CA SER A 649 -4.95 28.12 -1.22
C SER A 649 -3.52 27.57 -1.28
N ASN A 650 -2.59 28.15 -0.52
CA ASN A 650 -1.15 27.92 -0.62
C ASN A 650 -0.58 26.82 0.31
N LEU A 651 -1.41 26.26 1.17
CA LEU A 651 -0.98 25.44 2.32
C LEU A 651 -0.91 23.93 2.03
N ASN A 652 -1.52 23.49 0.92
CA ASN A 652 -1.68 22.08 0.59
C ASN A 652 -0.40 21.41 0.04
N SER A 653 0.61 22.17 -0.42
CA SER A 653 1.85 21.60 -1.00
C SER A 653 2.95 21.34 0.02
N ILE A 654 2.79 21.81 1.26
CA ILE A 654 3.80 21.72 2.32
C ILE A 654 3.79 20.32 2.95
N GLN A 655 4.94 19.66 2.93
CA GLN A 655 5.11 18.31 3.50
C GLN A 655 6.01 18.29 4.74
N HIS A 656 6.83 19.33 4.95
CA HIS A 656 7.76 19.45 6.08
C HIS A 656 7.63 20.81 6.77
N ILE A 657 7.40 20.81 8.10
CA ILE A 657 7.53 22.01 8.95
C ILE A 657 8.87 22.03 9.68
N LEU A 658 9.53 23.19 9.71
CA LEU A 658 10.60 23.50 10.65
C LEU A 658 10.18 24.57 11.65
N ILE A 659 10.28 24.29 12.95
CA ILE A 659 9.89 25.17 14.06
C ILE A 659 11.13 25.75 14.73
N TYR A 660 11.21 27.09 14.82
CA TYR A 660 12.39 27.82 15.33
C TYR A 660 12.13 28.75 16.53
N SER A 661 10.93 28.80 17.11
CA SER A 661 10.59 29.86 18.08
C SER A 661 10.89 29.57 19.55
N TYR A 662 11.05 30.65 20.32
CA TYR A 662 11.17 30.68 21.79
C TYR A 662 9.86 31.06 22.51
N GLU A 663 8.93 31.73 21.83
CA GLU A 663 7.62 32.12 22.39
C GLU A 663 6.47 31.72 21.46
N ILE A 664 5.28 31.53 22.03
CA ILE A 664 4.04 31.24 21.31
C ILE A 664 3.03 32.35 21.59
N LYS A 665 2.71 33.17 20.59
CA LYS A 665 1.53 34.06 20.61
C LYS A 665 0.36 33.39 19.88
N ASN A 666 -0.83 33.41 20.48
CA ASN A 666 -2.00 32.61 20.09
C ASN A 666 -2.76 33.12 18.83
N ASN A 667 -2.23 34.07 18.06
CA ASN A 667 -3.02 34.74 17.04
C ASN A 667 -2.72 34.16 15.65
N ASP A 668 -3.78 33.63 15.04
CA ASP A 668 -3.93 33.11 13.67
C ASP A 668 -3.18 31.80 13.34
N LEU A 669 -3.76 30.67 13.79
CA LEU A 669 -3.24 29.32 13.50
C LEU A 669 -3.62 28.88 12.08
N ILE A 670 -2.63 28.91 11.20
CA ILE A 670 -2.70 28.42 9.83
C ILE A 670 -2.76 26.88 9.83
N TYR A 671 -3.82 26.29 9.27
CA TYR A 671 -3.97 24.85 9.15
C TYR A 671 -3.27 24.29 7.89
N LEU A 672 -2.42 23.28 8.07
CA LEU A 672 -1.57 22.68 7.05
C LEU A 672 -1.86 21.16 6.95
N PRO A 673 -2.68 20.72 5.98
CA PRO A 673 -3.27 19.38 5.99
C PRO A 673 -2.32 18.23 5.59
N ASN A 674 -1.27 18.49 4.80
CA ASN A 674 -0.48 17.44 4.10
C ASN A 674 0.92 17.20 4.68
N ILE A 675 1.14 17.55 5.95
CA ILE A 675 2.45 17.44 6.58
C ILE A 675 2.76 16.02 7.02
N THR A 676 3.92 15.54 6.58
CA THR A 676 4.42 14.20 6.91
C THR A 676 5.74 14.24 7.70
N GLN A 677 6.40 15.39 7.78
CA GLN A 677 7.64 15.60 8.54
C GLN A 677 7.60 16.86 9.40
N ILE A 678 8.13 16.80 10.62
CA ILE A 678 8.34 17.96 11.50
C ILE A 678 9.80 18.00 11.99
N THR A 679 10.36 19.20 12.11
CA THR A 679 11.63 19.43 12.78
C THR A 679 11.51 20.56 13.79
N ILE A 680 11.69 20.25 15.07
CA ILE A 680 11.64 21.21 16.18
C ILE A 680 13.08 21.56 16.54
N LYS A 681 13.52 22.79 16.26
CA LYS A 681 14.90 23.22 16.59
C LYS A 681 15.00 23.94 17.93
N HIS A 682 13.94 24.64 18.33
CA HIS A 682 13.84 25.36 19.61
C HIS A 682 12.52 24.98 20.27
N TYR A 683 12.56 24.77 21.60
CA TYR A 683 11.36 24.49 22.39
C TYR A 683 10.89 25.80 23.03
N PRO A 684 9.70 26.31 22.67
CA PRO A 684 9.20 27.54 23.25
C PRO A 684 8.80 27.31 24.70
N GLN A 685 9.35 28.09 25.63
CA GLN A 685 8.94 28.05 27.02
C GLN A 685 7.59 28.77 27.17
N LYS A 686 6.48 28.05 27.01
CA LYS A 686 5.19 28.57 27.50
C LYS A 686 5.14 28.42 29.02
N PRO A 687 4.66 29.44 29.76
CA PRO A 687 4.42 29.30 31.18
C PRO A 687 3.32 28.29 31.52
N ASN A 688 2.40 27.91 30.59
CA ASN A 688 1.27 27.01 30.91
C ASN A 688 0.65 26.24 29.71
N GLY A 689 1.33 26.03 28.57
CA GLY A 689 0.72 25.39 27.40
C GLY A 689 1.60 24.38 26.67
N SER A 690 0.98 23.29 26.22
CA SER A 690 1.60 22.18 25.48
C SER A 690 1.81 22.53 24.00
N ILE A 691 2.98 22.22 23.44
CA ILE A 691 3.23 22.38 22.00
C ILE A 691 2.36 21.41 21.20
N THR A 692 2.07 20.24 21.76
CA THR A 692 1.23 19.21 21.14
C THR A 692 -0.16 19.73 20.80
N THR A 693 -0.83 20.43 21.74
CA THR A 693 -2.17 20.98 21.49
C THR A 693 -2.15 22.04 20.39
N SER A 694 -1.07 22.82 20.33
CA SER A 694 -0.94 23.86 19.32
C SER A 694 -0.61 23.26 17.95
N LEU A 695 0.17 22.19 17.90
CA LEU A 695 0.42 21.44 16.66
C LEU A 695 -0.82 20.71 16.17
N ASP A 696 -1.59 20.07 17.04
CA ASP A 696 -2.80 19.33 16.66
C ASP A 696 -3.84 20.25 16.01
N SER A 697 -3.92 21.51 16.45
CA SER A 697 -4.76 22.53 15.79
C SER A 697 -4.22 23.00 14.43
N MET A 698 -2.92 22.85 14.17
CA MET A 698 -2.29 23.29 12.92
C MET A 698 -2.19 22.19 11.88
N ILE A 699 -2.03 20.93 12.29
CA ILE A 699 -1.67 19.83 11.37
C ILE A 699 -2.36 18.54 11.78
N GLN A 700 -2.58 17.66 10.81
CA GLN A 700 -3.03 16.29 11.11
C GLN A 700 -1.87 15.45 11.65
N LEU A 701 -1.64 15.48 12.97
CA LEU A 701 -0.56 14.73 13.63
C LEU A 701 -0.55 13.23 13.29
N LYS A 702 -1.72 12.64 13.01
CA LYS A 702 -1.87 11.25 12.58
C LYS A 702 -1.16 10.94 11.26
N GLN A 703 -0.93 11.91 10.38
CA GLN A 703 -0.23 11.71 9.10
C GLN A 703 1.30 11.78 9.24
N LEU A 704 1.81 12.18 10.41
CA LEU A 704 3.23 12.40 10.62
C LEU A 704 4.01 11.08 10.57
N LYS A 705 4.94 10.96 9.61
CA LYS A 705 5.81 9.80 9.44
C LYS A 705 7.19 9.98 10.07
N LYS A 706 7.64 11.24 10.21
CA LYS A 706 8.98 11.56 10.72
C LYS A 706 9.02 12.81 11.59
N LEU A 707 9.65 12.67 12.75
CA LEU A 707 9.80 13.73 13.74
C LEU A 707 11.28 13.89 14.12
N ILE A 708 11.79 15.12 14.04
CA ILE A 708 13.17 15.46 14.42
C ILE A 708 13.10 16.54 15.50
N ILE A 709 13.60 16.26 16.70
CA ILE A 709 13.69 17.21 17.81
C ILE A 709 15.17 17.51 18.05
N GLN A 710 15.58 18.72 17.67
CA GLN A 710 16.96 19.22 17.76
C GLN A 710 17.17 20.22 18.89
N CYS A 711 16.12 20.63 19.60
CA CYS A 711 16.25 21.53 20.75
C CYS A 711 16.92 20.84 21.94
N HIS A 712 17.61 21.66 22.73
CA HIS A 712 18.13 21.25 24.04
C HIS A 712 16.98 21.31 25.05
N ASN A 713 16.91 20.34 25.96
CA ASN A 713 15.90 20.26 27.05
C ASN A 713 14.44 20.16 26.58
N PHE A 714 14.12 19.35 25.56
CA PHE A 714 12.73 19.05 25.24
C PHE A 714 12.12 18.18 26.36
N PRO A 715 11.02 18.61 27.02
CA PRO A 715 10.42 17.83 28.10
C PRO A 715 9.94 16.47 27.62
N PHE A 716 10.25 15.42 28.38
CA PHE A 716 9.93 14.06 27.98
C PHE A 716 8.42 13.78 28.05
N GLU A 717 7.73 14.40 29.01
CA GLU A 717 6.27 14.36 29.15
C GLU A 717 5.58 14.91 27.90
N GLU A 718 6.14 16.00 27.34
CA GLU A 718 5.64 16.61 26.11
C GLU A 718 5.92 15.73 24.88
N LEU A 719 7.04 14.99 24.88
CA LEU A 719 7.32 14.00 23.84
C LEU A 719 6.29 12.87 23.87
N ILE A 720 5.99 12.31 25.04
CA ILE A 720 4.97 11.26 25.17
C ILE A 720 3.63 11.77 24.71
N LYS A 721 3.25 12.98 25.14
CA LYS A 721 2.01 13.60 24.71
C LYS A 721 1.96 13.74 23.19
N LEU A 722 3.01 14.26 22.55
CA LEU A 722 3.10 14.36 21.10
C LEU A 722 2.98 12.99 20.40
N LEU A 723 3.68 11.98 20.94
CA LEU A 723 3.63 10.61 20.41
C LEU A 723 2.24 9.97 20.48
N SER A 724 1.41 10.34 21.46
CA SER A 724 0.04 9.83 21.58
C SER A 724 -0.86 10.27 20.42
N PHE A 725 -0.54 11.38 19.74
CA PHE A 725 -1.26 11.87 18.57
C PHE A 725 -0.63 11.47 17.24
N THR A 726 0.61 10.98 17.24
CA THR A 726 1.37 10.63 16.02
C THR A 726 1.47 9.10 15.83
N LEU A 727 0.34 8.43 15.61
CA LEU A 727 0.27 6.97 15.55
C LEU A 727 1.05 6.34 14.38
N ASN A 728 1.18 7.05 13.25
CA ASN A 728 1.90 6.57 12.06
C ASN A 728 3.38 7.01 12.01
N LEU A 729 3.94 7.44 13.15
CA LEU A 729 5.32 7.87 13.21
C LEU A 729 6.26 6.67 13.12
N HIS A 730 7.11 6.63 12.09
CA HIS A 730 8.07 5.54 11.88
C HIS A 730 9.51 5.92 12.24
N THR A 731 9.86 7.21 12.13
CA THR A 731 11.23 7.70 12.40
C THR A 731 11.21 8.84 13.41
N LEU A 732 11.96 8.66 14.50
CA LEU A 732 12.16 9.67 15.53
C LEU A 732 13.65 9.97 15.68
N LYS A 733 14.01 11.26 15.71
CA LYS A 733 15.37 11.71 16.01
C LYS A 733 15.36 12.70 17.15
N LEU A 734 16.14 12.47 18.19
CA LEU A 734 16.17 13.26 19.43
C LEU A 734 17.60 13.68 19.75
N LYS A 735 17.82 14.99 19.93
CA LYS A 735 19.15 15.52 20.27
C LYS A 735 19.51 15.35 21.74
N LEU A 736 18.58 15.65 22.65
CA LEU A 736 18.77 15.56 24.08
C LEU A 736 17.48 15.09 24.75
N ILE A 737 17.59 14.15 25.69
CA ILE A 737 16.49 13.75 26.57
C ILE A 737 16.87 14.24 27.97
N SER A 738 16.22 15.31 28.44
CA SER A 738 16.34 15.75 29.82
C SER A 738 15.39 14.92 30.68
N LEU A 739 15.90 13.86 31.31
CA LEU A 739 15.16 13.07 32.29
C LEU A 739 15.79 13.29 33.67
N ASN A 740 14.95 13.67 34.64
CA ASN A 740 15.31 13.62 36.05
C ASN A 740 14.87 12.24 36.58
N GLU A 741 15.69 11.54 37.38
CA GLU A 741 15.44 10.14 37.77
C GLU A 741 14.10 9.95 38.49
N ASN A 742 13.70 10.91 39.34
CA ASN A 742 12.42 10.88 40.04
C ASN A 742 11.21 10.95 39.09
N ASN A 743 11.36 11.55 37.91
CA ASN A 743 10.28 11.68 36.93
C ASN A 743 10.05 10.39 36.14
N ILE A 744 11.07 9.54 35.98
CA ILE A 744 11.00 8.31 35.16
C ILE A 744 9.88 7.38 35.65
N ARG A 745 9.78 7.15 36.96
CA ARG A 745 8.76 6.27 37.54
C ARG A 745 7.34 6.86 37.40
N LEU A 746 7.19 8.15 37.63
CA LEU A 746 5.92 8.85 37.47
C LEU A 746 5.46 8.83 36.01
N ILE A 747 6.39 9.02 35.07
CA ILE A 747 6.13 8.95 33.63
C ILE A 747 5.66 7.55 33.21
N GLN A 748 6.33 6.50 33.65
CA GLN A 748 5.96 5.11 33.31
C GLN A 748 4.57 4.72 33.81
N GLN A 749 4.12 5.32 34.93
CA GLN A 749 2.79 5.12 35.48
C GLN A 749 1.71 5.94 34.77
N SER A 750 2.08 6.92 33.94
CA SER A 750 1.10 7.75 33.22
C SER A 750 0.32 6.95 32.18
N GLU A 751 -0.98 7.23 32.06
CA GLU A 751 -1.84 6.61 31.05
C GLU A 751 -1.33 6.85 29.62
N ASN A 752 -0.79 8.04 29.36
CA ASN A 752 -0.22 8.39 28.05
C ASN A 752 0.98 7.49 27.70
N PHE A 753 1.86 7.18 28.67
CA PHE A 753 2.97 6.27 28.44
C PHE A 753 2.48 4.85 28.12
N GLN A 754 1.50 4.34 28.88
CA GLN A 754 0.92 3.03 28.63
C GLN A 754 0.19 2.94 27.29
N TYR A 755 -0.45 4.02 26.87
CA TYR A 755 -1.09 4.12 25.57
C TYR A 755 -0.06 4.15 24.43
N VAL A 756 0.95 5.03 24.51
CA VAL A 756 1.99 5.15 23.48
C VAL A 756 2.80 3.86 23.35
N SER A 757 3.21 3.26 24.46
CA SER A 757 3.96 2.00 24.45
C SER A 757 3.20 0.85 23.77
N LYS A 758 1.87 0.88 23.71
CA LYS A 758 1.07 -0.15 23.01
C LYS A 758 0.76 0.18 21.55
N THR A 759 0.70 1.47 21.20
CA THR A 759 0.14 1.94 19.92
C THR A 759 1.19 2.47 18.95
N ASN A 760 2.37 2.81 19.43
CA ASN A 760 3.41 3.46 18.64
C ASN A 760 4.04 2.51 17.60
N GLN A 761 4.30 3.05 16.39
CA GLN A 761 4.87 2.33 15.24
C GLN A 761 6.29 2.79 14.85
N VAL A 762 7.03 3.40 15.78
CA VAL A 762 8.39 3.86 15.56
C VAL A 762 9.30 2.66 15.43
N LYS A 763 9.90 2.54 14.24
CA LYS A 763 10.86 1.48 13.90
C LYS A 763 12.30 1.98 13.96
N HIS A 764 12.52 3.28 13.78
CA HIS A 764 13.85 3.87 13.72
C HIS A 764 14.02 5.03 14.70
N LEU A 765 14.95 4.88 15.64
CA LEU A 765 15.27 5.89 16.65
C LEU A 765 16.74 6.32 16.58
N ASP A 766 16.97 7.63 16.40
CA ASP A 766 18.29 8.26 16.54
C ASP A 766 18.34 9.13 17.80
N LEU A 767 19.19 8.77 18.76
CA LEU A 767 19.54 9.56 19.93
C LEU A 767 20.95 10.12 19.75
N PHE A 768 21.12 11.44 19.80
CA PHE A 768 22.43 12.08 19.64
C PHE A 768 23.20 12.26 20.96
N GLN A 769 22.60 11.91 22.10
CA GLN A 769 23.19 12.04 23.43
C GLN A 769 23.80 10.72 23.91
N LEU A 770 24.71 10.81 24.88
CA LEU A 770 25.10 9.70 25.75
C LEU A 770 23.94 9.35 26.69
N CYS A 771 23.37 8.16 26.52
CA CYS A 771 22.31 7.66 27.38
C CYS A 771 22.86 6.77 28.50
N GLU A 772 22.23 6.89 29.66
CA GLU A 772 22.38 5.99 30.81
C GLU A 772 21.38 4.85 30.73
N PHE A 773 21.58 3.82 31.55
CA PHE A 773 20.77 2.61 31.54
C PHE A 773 19.28 2.87 31.73
N ASN A 774 18.92 3.66 32.75
CA ASN A 774 17.53 3.97 33.07
C ASN A 774 16.81 4.65 31.89
N GLN A 775 17.54 5.45 31.10
CA GLN A 775 17.00 6.11 29.91
C GLN A 775 16.79 5.11 28.78
N ILE A 776 17.76 4.22 28.52
CA ILE A 776 17.62 3.16 27.51
C ILE A 776 16.47 2.22 27.87
N GLU A 777 16.36 1.79 29.13
CA GLU A 777 15.26 0.95 29.60
C GLU A 777 13.91 1.60 29.32
N LEU A 778 13.74 2.87 29.70
CA LEU A 778 12.52 3.62 29.45
C LEU A 778 12.20 3.71 27.96
N ILE A 779 13.18 4.01 27.11
CA ILE A 779 13.00 4.19 25.66
C ILE A 779 12.58 2.88 25.00
N ILE A 780 13.23 1.78 25.38
CA ILE A 780 12.95 0.45 24.84
C ILE A 780 11.55 -0.03 25.23
N ASN A 781 11.09 0.33 26.43
CA ASN A 781 9.72 0.04 26.85
C ASN A 781 8.68 0.92 26.15
N LEU A 782 9.06 2.13 25.73
CA LEU A 782 8.18 3.05 24.98
C LEU A 782 8.02 2.64 23.50
N PHE A 783 9.02 1.98 22.91
CA PHE A 783 9.03 1.62 21.49
C PHE A 783 9.19 0.10 21.30
N PRO A 784 8.14 -0.71 21.49
CA PRO A 784 8.24 -2.17 21.37
C PRO A 784 8.53 -2.64 19.93
N GLN A 785 8.13 -1.86 18.91
CA GLN A 785 8.34 -2.16 17.50
C GLN A 785 9.67 -1.63 16.94
N LEU A 786 10.59 -1.23 17.82
CA LEU A 786 11.86 -0.66 17.41
C LEU A 786 12.72 -1.70 16.67
N GLU A 787 13.14 -1.39 15.46
CA GLU A 787 13.99 -2.23 14.60
C GLU A 787 15.44 -1.73 14.58
N TYR A 788 15.61 -0.40 14.66
CA TYR A 788 16.89 0.30 14.61
C TYR A 788 17.03 1.29 15.78
N LEU A 789 18.15 1.19 16.50
CA LEU A 789 18.55 2.13 17.53
C LEU A 789 19.94 2.70 17.25
N LYS A 790 20.05 4.02 17.15
CA LYS A 790 21.32 4.75 17.26
C LYS A 790 21.35 5.53 18.55
N THR A 791 22.39 5.39 19.35
CA THR A 791 22.54 6.14 20.60
C THR A 791 24.00 6.27 21.01
N GLY A 792 24.35 7.33 21.76
CA GLY A 792 25.56 7.31 22.58
C GLY A 792 25.29 6.49 23.84
N ILE A 793 26.30 5.80 24.38
CA ILE A 793 26.17 5.05 25.64
C ILE A 793 27.30 5.45 26.59
N ASN A 794 26.96 5.66 27.86
CA ASN A 794 27.95 5.84 28.91
C ASN A 794 28.86 4.60 28.99
N TYR A 795 30.17 4.82 28.84
CA TYR A 795 31.16 3.74 28.77
C TYR A 795 31.20 2.87 30.04
N LYS A 796 30.79 3.40 31.19
CA LYS A 796 30.70 2.65 32.45
C LYS A 796 29.58 1.62 32.44
N GLU A 797 28.51 1.89 31.70
CA GLU A 797 27.26 1.11 31.70
C GLU A 797 27.06 0.28 30.43
N ILE A 798 27.99 0.36 29.48
CA ILE A 798 27.85 -0.29 28.17
C ILE A 798 27.55 -1.79 28.27
N GLN A 799 28.17 -2.50 29.21
CA GLN A 799 27.93 -3.94 29.41
C GLN A 799 26.51 -4.20 29.90
N LEU A 800 26.06 -3.41 30.89
CA LEU A 800 24.75 -3.53 31.50
C LEU A 800 23.64 -3.18 30.49
N ILE A 801 23.80 -2.11 29.72
CA ILE A 801 22.89 -1.72 28.64
C ILE A 801 22.85 -2.78 27.54
N THR A 802 24.02 -3.31 27.13
CA THR A 802 24.08 -4.34 26.09
C THR A 802 23.37 -5.62 26.54
N ARG A 803 23.58 -6.08 27.78
CA ARG A 803 22.86 -7.24 28.34
C ARG A 803 21.36 -7.03 28.31
N TYR A 804 20.89 -5.87 28.75
CA TYR A 804 19.47 -5.55 28.75
C TYR A 804 18.86 -5.57 27.34
N LEU A 805 19.46 -4.85 26.40
CA LEU A 805 18.99 -4.78 25.01
C LEU A 805 18.90 -6.17 24.38
N LEU A 806 19.93 -7.00 24.54
CA LEU A 806 19.99 -8.33 23.93
C LEU A 806 19.12 -9.37 24.66
N SER A 807 18.94 -9.25 25.98
CA SER A 807 18.01 -10.11 26.72
C SER A 807 16.56 -9.89 26.26
N LYS A 808 16.17 -8.64 25.98
CA LYS A 808 14.81 -8.32 25.54
C LYS A 808 14.50 -8.80 24.12
N THR A 809 15.50 -8.84 23.23
CA THR A 809 15.33 -9.37 21.87
C THR A 809 15.21 -10.89 21.86
N SER A 810 15.92 -11.59 22.75
CA SER A 810 15.81 -13.05 22.89
C SER A 810 14.39 -13.53 23.25
N ASN A 811 13.61 -12.70 23.95
CA ASN A 811 12.24 -13.04 24.38
C ASN A 811 11.17 -12.91 23.28
N LYS A 812 11.53 -12.74 21.99
CA LYS A 812 10.62 -12.53 20.84
C LYS A 812 9.65 -11.34 20.94
N ALA A 813 9.69 -10.58 22.03
CA ALA A 813 8.78 -9.46 22.30
C ALA A 813 9.24 -8.14 21.68
N GLN A 814 10.47 -8.06 21.16
CA GLN A 814 11.03 -6.85 20.58
C GLN A 814 11.68 -7.12 19.22
N HIS A 815 11.45 -6.19 18.30
CA HIS A 815 11.89 -6.27 16.90
C HIS A 815 13.30 -5.72 16.66
N LEU A 816 14.06 -5.38 17.71
CA LEU A 816 15.36 -4.73 17.55
C LEU A 816 16.37 -5.72 16.99
N PHE A 817 16.94 -5.41 15.83
CA PHE A 817 17.99 -6.21 15.19
C PHE A 817 19.20 -5.38 14.75
N PHE A 818 19.13 -4.05 14.82
CA PHE A 818 20.24 -3.18 14.47
C PHE A 818 20.54 -2.13 15.54
N LEU A 819 21.78 -2.12 16.04
CA LEU A 819 22.27 -1.18 17.04
C LEU A 819 23.50 -0.44 16.53
N ARG A 820 23.47 0.89 16.60
CA ARG A 820 24.61 1.77 16.34
C ARG A 820 24.94 2.56 17.61
N ILE A 821 26.10 2.30 18.19
CA ILE A 821 26.57 3.01 19.37
C ILE A 821 27.59 4.07 18.96
N SER A 822 27.26 5.34 19.16
CA SER A 822 28.10 6.45 18.72
C SER A 822 29.10 6.92 19.78
N GLY A 823 30.29 7.34 19.34
CA GLY A 823 31.28 8.02 20.19
C GLY A 823 32.06 7.12 21.15
N ILE A 824 32.22 5.83 20.81
CA ILE A 824 32.87 4.85 21.69
C ILE A 824 34.32 4.57 21.26
N PRO A 825 35.27 4.39 22.19
CA PRO A 825 36.63 3.95 21.85
C PRO A 825 36.66 2.54 21.25
N LYS A 826 37.55 2.31 20.28
CA LYS A 826 37.70 1.01 19.58
C LYS A 826 37.94 -0.18 20.52
N ILE A 827 38.53 0.04 21.70
CA ILE A 827 38.79 -1.02 22.70
C ILE A 827 37.52 -1.74 23.15
N PHE A 828 36.37 -1.07 23.11
CA PHE A 828 35.09 -1.66 23.49
C PHE A 828 34.57 -2.68 22.48
N LEU A 829 35.01 -2.64 21.22
CA LEU A 829 34.67 -3.66 20.23
C LEU A 829 35.05 -5.06 20.75
N LYS A 830 36.29 -5.20 21.27
CA LYS A 830 36.78 -6.48 21.80
C LYS A 830 36.01 -6.88 23.06
N LYS A 831 35.80 -5.93 23.98
CA LYS A 831 35.07 -6.18 25.24
C LYS A 831 33.62 -6.63 24.99
N LEU A 832 32.90 -5.95 24.11
CA LEU A 832 31.51 -6.22 23.80
C LEU A 832 31.35 -7.55 23.03
N ASN A 833 32.29 -7.84 22.12
CA ASN A 833 32.33 -9.13 21.43
C ASN A 833 32.61 -10.30 22.37
N VAL A 834 33.49 -10.13 23.38
CA VAL A 834 33.72 -11.14 24.42
C VAL A 834 32.48 -11.34 25.26
N LEU A 835 31.84 -10.25 25.71
CA LEU A 835 30.62 -10.28 26.52
C LEU A 835 29.49 -11.08 25.84
N ILE A 836 29.19 -10.76 24.57
CA ILE A 836 28.12 -11.43 23.82
C ILE A 836 28.38 -12.94 23.71
N LYS A 837 29.64 -13.34 23.46
CA LYS A 837 30.01 -14.76 23.34
C LYS A 837 30.01 -15.48 24.69
N SER A 838 30.59 -14.88 25.73
CA SER A 838 30.73 -15.52 27.04
C SER A 838 29.38 -15.75 27.71
N GLU A 839 28.42 -14.86 27.48
CA GLU A 839 27.08 -14.92 28.07
C GLU A 839 26.03 -15.47 27.10
N SER A 840 26.44 -15.93 25.91
CA SER A 840 25.54 -16.47 24.88
C SER A 840 24.35 -15.56 24.55
N LEU A 841 24.56 -14.23 24.57
CA LEU A 841 23.47 -13.26 24.39
C LEU A 841 22.89 -13.24 22.97
N LEU A 842 23.72 -13.58 21.97
CA LEU A 842 23.33 -13.71 20.57
C LEU A 842 24.10 -14.88 19.95
N HIS A 843 23.41 -15.70 19.17
CA HIS A 843 24.02 -16.81 18.43
C HIS A 843 24.55 -16.38 17.07
N ASP A 844 23.75 -15.63 16.30
CA ASP A 844 24.15 -15.16 14.97
C ASP A 844 24.17 -13.63 14.91
N TYR A 845 25.37 -13.04 14.86
CA TYR A 845 25.53 -11.58 14.85
C TYR A 845 26.76 -11.12 14.08
N CYS A 846 26.79 -9.83 13.76
CA CYS A 846 27.91 -9.13 13.15
C CYS A 846 28.21 -7.87 13.93
N ILE A 847 29.49 -7.63 14.24
CA ILE A 847 29.95 -6.44 14.95
C ILE A 847 31.11 -5.77 14.22
N ARG A 848 31.02 -4.44 14.01
CA ARG A 848 32.06 -3.66 13.33
C ARG A 848 32.25 -2.31 13.98
N PHE A 849 33.48 -1.80 13.93
CA PHE A 849 33.82 -0.45 14.37
C PHE A 849 34.16 0.41 13.16
N ILE A 850 33.41 1.51 12.96
CA ILE A 850 33.50 2.38 11.78
C ILE A 850 33.37 3.83 12.24
N ASN A 851 34.35 4.67 11.95
CA ASN A 851 34.26 6.12 12.20
C ASN A 851 33.84 6.53 13.63
N ARG A 852 34.41 5.87 14.66
CA ARG A 852 34.10 6.07 16.10
C ARG A 852 32.75 5.52 16.56
N ASP A 853 32.04 4.85 15.68
CA ASP A 853 30.78 4.19 15.98
C ASP A 853 30.94 2.67 15.95
N LEU A 854 30.27 1.99 16.87
CA LEU A 854 30.16 0.55 16.92
C LEU A 854 28.81 0.15 16.31
N PHE A 855 28.84 -0.76 15.36
CA PHE A 855 27.66 -1.32 14.72
C PHE A 855 27.51 -2.76 15.16
N LEU A 856 26.29 -3.16 15.52
CA LEU A 856 25.90 -4.51 15.87
C LEU A 856 24.61 -4.84 15.11
N TRP A 857 24.58 -6.00 14.45
CA TRP A 857 23.44 -6.48 13.66
C TRP A 857 23.26 -7.98 13.84
N TRP A 858 22.04 -8.45 14.08
CA TRP A 858 21.70 -9.85 14.37
C TRP A 858 20.36 -10.28 13.77
#